data_AF-A0A3D2A9H2-F1
#
_entry.id   AF-A0A3D2A9H2-F1
#
_cell.length_a   1.000
_cell.length_b   1.000
_cell.length_c   1.000
_cell.angle_alpha   90.00
_cell.angle_beta   90.00
_cell.angle_gamma   90.00
#
_symmetry.space_group_name_H-M   'P 1'
#
loop_
_entity.id
_entity.type
_entity.pdbx_description
1 polymer ?
#
loop_
_entity_poly.entity_id
_entity_poly.type
_entity_poly.pdbx_seq_one_letter_code
_entity_poly.pdbx_strand_id
1 'polypeptide(L)'
;MNTDNSLTKLKDIAFRIREMREILGFSAEEMAGKTEVSAEQYTKFENCESDMPFTFIHKCAQAFGIEITELLEGRSAKLSSYTVTRKGKGQQTAREEGINIANLAPEFRGKKAEPYWVKYEYSEALQKEPIHLINHSGQEFDLVISGSLMVQVGLNKEVLNEGDSIFYNSSTPHGMIAVGGEDCVFLAVVIPGEDTREEEVRESVISARPSTKLLCEKFVKTTENEKGALQKIEFVNYDKFNFGFDVVDAVADKYPDKLAMLHIDRQKTERRFTFRDIEKESARCANYFKTLGIKKGDKVMLVLKRHYQFWFAMIALHKIGAIAIPATYLLKQHDFEYRFNAADVSAIVCTADGDVADIADKAIENCKSVKLKMMVGGSRNGWHDFDKEYPVYSSRFSRTEDTPGGREPALMFFSSGTTGEPKMVEHSHTYSLGHFVTAKYWHCCERDGLHFTISDTGWGKSLWGKLYGQWLCEGAVFVYDFDRFDASDILPMFAKYQITTFCAPPTMLRMMIKEDLSRYDFSSVKHMTTAGEALNPEVAKQFKKATGLTIYEGFGQTETTLTIANLYGTKAKIGSMGKASPQYDVLVVDPDGKPVETGETGEIVIRLDNGDPLGLFRQYLKEPEKTAECRRDNMYHTGDTAWRDEDGYFWYVGRVDDIIKSSGYRIGPFEIENVIMELPYVLECGVSAEPDEIRGQIVKASVVLTKGTEPTEELKKEIQNYVKSHTAPYKYPRHVVFRDELPKTTSGKIQRNKL
;
A
#
# COMPACT_ATOMS: atom_id res chain seq x y z
N MET A 1 -27.32 -13.10 -31.22
CA MET A 1 -26.69 -14.14 -30.36
C MET A 1 -26.58 -15.42 -31.17
N ASN A 2 -25.37 -15.90 -31.42
CA ASN A 2 -25.10 -17.13 -32.17
C ASN A 2 -25.33 -18.36 -31.27
N THR A 3 -26.48 -19.02 -31.42
CA THR A 3 -26.82 -20.29 -30.76
C THR A 3 -25.92 -21.46 -31.18
N ASP A 4 -25.19 -21.32 -32.29
CA ASP A 4 -24.26 -22.33 -32.81
C ASP A 4 -22.99 -22.49 -31.94
N ASN A 5 -22.58 -21.43 -31.23
CA ASN A 5 -21.35 -21.43 -30.44
C ASN A 5 -21.54 -22.07 -29.05
N SER A 6 -22.75 -22.03 -28.49
CA SER A 6 -23.06 -22.63 -27.17
C SER A 6 -23.19 -24.15 -27.23
N LEU A 7 -23.80 -24.69 -28.28
CA LEU A 7 -23.94 -26.13 -28.47
C LEU A 7 -22.58 -26.80 -28.71
N THR A 8 -21.68 -26.12 -29.41
CA THR A 8 -20.30 -26.57 -29.67
C THR A 8 -19.50 -26.67 -28.37
N LYS A 9 -19.61 -25.67 -27.48
CA LYS A 9 -18.94 -25.68 -26.18
C LYS A 9 -19.43 -26.79 -25.23
N LEU A 10 -20.73 -27.08 -25.22
CA LEU A 10 -21.27 -28.15 -24.38
C LEU A 10 -20.80 -29.54 -24.86
N LYS A 11 -20.69 -29.74 -26.18
CA LYS A 11 -20.10 -30.96 -26.75
C LYS A 11 -18.64 -31.13 -26.37
N ASP A 12 -17.86 -30.05 -26.37
CA ASP A 12 -16.45 -30.08 -25.97
C ASP A 12 -16.29 -30.45 -24.49
N ILE A 13 -17.15 -29.92 -23.62
CA ILE A 13 -17.17 -30.27 -22.19
C ILE A 13 -17.54 -31.74 -21.99
N ALA A 14 -18.59 -32.22 -22.67
CA ALA A 14 -19.03 -33.60 -22.58
C ALA A 14 -17.96 -34.58 -23.10
N PHE A 15 -17.27 -34.21 -24.18
CA PHE A 15 -16.13 -34.95 -24.71
C PHE A 15 -14.98 -35.02 -23.70
N ARG A 16 -14.60 -33.92 -23.05
CA ARG A 16 -13.55 -33.90 -22.02
C ARG A 16 -13.92 -34.73 -20.79
N ILE A 17 -15.19 -34.69 -20.36
CA ILE A 17 -15.68 -35.55 -19.26
C ILE A 17 -15.52 -37.03 -19.62
N ARG A 18 -15.86 -37.40 -20.86
CA ARG A 18 -15.70 -38.76 -21.37
C ARG A 18 -14.23 -39.20 -21.43
N GLU A 19 -13.38 -38.36 -22.02
CA GLU A 19 -11.95 -38.65 -22.10
C GLU A 19 -11.33 -38.80 -20.71
N MET A 20 -11.63 -37.88 -19.78
CA MET A 20 -11.10 -37.96 -18.41
C MET A 20 -11.59 -39.20 -17.67
N ARG A 21 -12.85 -39.59 -17.86
CA ARG A 21 -13.39 -40.84 -17.32
C ARG A 21 -12.60 -42.05 -17.86
N GLU A 22 -12.35 -42.11 -19.16
CA GLU A 22 -11.62 -43.19 -19.81
C GLU A 22 -10.15 -43.24 -19.39
N ILE A 23 -9.48 -42.09 -19.30
CA ILE A 23 -8.09 -41.97 -18.86
C ILE A 23 -7.91 -42.49 -17.42
N LEU A 24 -8.85 -42.16 -16.54
CA LEU A 24 -8.80 -42.56 -15.13
C LEU A 24 -9.38 -43.96 -14.87
N GLY A 25 -9.84 -44.65 -15.92
CA GLY A 25 -10.36 -46.01 -15.84
C GLY A 25 -11.70 -46.14 -15.11
N PHE A 26 -12.46 -45.05 -14.96
CA PHE A 26 -13.78 -45.11 -14.33
C PHE A 26 -14.84 -45.64 -15.32
N SER A 27 -15.69 -46.53 -14.84
CA SER A 27 -16.94 -46.86 -15.54
C SER A 27 -17.94 -45.71 -15.45
N ALA A 28 -18.89 -45.64 -16.40
CA ALA A 28 -19.97 -44.65 -16.36
C ALA A 28 -20.83 -44.79 -15.08
N GLU A 29 -20.93 -46.01 -14.54
CA GLU A 29 -21.70 -46.31 -13.34
C GLU A 29 -20.99 -45.83 -12.06
N GLU A 30 -19.67 -45.95 -11.99
CA GLU A 30 -18.86 -45.36 -10.92
C GLU A 30 -18.92 -43.83 -10.93
N MET A 31 -18.86 -43.23 -12.13
CA MET A 31 -18.97 -41.78 -12.26
C MET A 31 -20.37 -41.26 -11.96
N ALA A 32 -21.42 -42.01 -12.28
CA ALA A 32 -22.79 -41.70 -11.87
C ALA A 32 -22.90 -41.64 -10.34
N GLY A 33 -22.31 -42.61 -9.64
CA GLY A 33 -22.21 -42.60 -8.18
C GLY A 33 -21.45 -41.39 -7.64
N LYS A 34 -20.28 -41.05 -8.21
CA LYS A 34 -19.45 -39.90 -7.79
C LYS A 34 -20.09 -38.55 -8.10
N THR A 35 -20.95 -38.46 -9.11
CA THR A 35 -21.65 -37.24 -9.51
C THR A 35 -23.05 -37.10 -8.91
N GLU A 36 -23.49 -38.12 -8.16
CA GLU A 36 -24.82 -38.23 -7.53
C GLU A 36 -25.96 -38.08 -8.55
N VAL A 37 -25.81 -38.69 -9.73
CA VAL A 37 -26.86 -38.80 -10.75
C VAL A 37 -27.07 -40.27 -11.10
N SER A 38 -28.18 -40.63 -11.76
CA SER A 38 -28.37 -42.01 -12.22
C SER A 38 -27.42 -42.36 -13.37
N ALA A 39 -27.08 -43.64 -13.55
CA ALA A 39 -26.22 -44.09 -14.67
C ALA A 39 -26.77 -43.68 -16.04
N GLU A 40 -28.10 -43.71 -16.18
CA GLU A 40 -28.78 -43.24 -17.39
C GLU A 40 -28.60 -41.72 -17.59
N GLN A 41 -28.69 -40.94 -16.52
CA GLN A 41 -28.54 -39.48 -16.58
C GLN A 41 -27.08 -39.06 -16.81
N TYR A 42 -26.13 -39.76 -16.20
CA TYR A 42 -24.70 -39.60 -16.44
C TYR A 42 -24.37 -39.81 -17.92
N THR A 43 -24.89 -40.89 -18.51
CA THR A 43 -24.66 -41.23 -19.93
C THR A 43 -25.24 -40.16 -20.85
N LYS A 44 -26.43 -39.62 -20.54
CA LYS A 44 -27.03 -38.51 -21.32
C LYS A 44 -26.20 -37.23 -21.23
N PHE A 45 -25.64 -36.91 -20.07
CA PHE A 45 -24.74 -35.76 -19.92
C PHE A 45 -23.42 -35.94 -20.67
N GLU A 46 -22.80 -37.11 -20.54
CA GLU A 46 -21.53 -37.45 -21.22
C GLU A 46 -21.69 -37.52 -22.75
N ASN A 47 -22.87 -37.87 -23.25
CA ASN A 47 -23.20 -37.85 -24.67
C ASN A 47 -23.69 -36.50 -25.19
N CYS A 48 -23.81 -35.49 -24.33
CA CYS A 48 -24.40 -34.20 -24.66
C CYS A 48 -25.86 -34.34 -25.20
N GLU A 49 -26.60 -35.35 -24.74
CA GLU A 49 -28.02 -35.59 -25.05
C GLU A 49 -28.96 -34.81 -24.12
N SER A 50 -28.42 -34.22 -23.05
CA SER A 50 -29.13 -33.33 -22.13
C SER A 50 -28.20 -32.27 -21.55
N ASP A 51 -28.75 -31.11 -21.17
CA ASP A 51 -27.99 -30.01 -20.56
C ASP A 51 -27.32 -30.43 -19.26
N MET A 52 -26.01 -30.19 -19.16
CA MET A 52 -25.20 -30.52 -17.99
C MET A 52 -25.30 -29.41 -16.93
N PRO A 53 -25.84 -29.67 -15.74
CA PRO A 53 -25.81 -28.71 -14.64
C PRO A 53 -24.36 -28.42 -14.23
N PHE A 54 -24.06 -27.18 -13.82
CA PHE A 54 -22.74 -26.83 -13.31
C PHE A 54 -22.28 -27.75 -12.15
N THR A 55 -23.22 -28.17 -11.29
CA THR A 55 -22.96 -29.12 -10.19
C THR A 55 -22.48 -30.49 -10.68
N PHE A 56 -22.96 -30.95 -11.85
CA PHE A 56 -22.49 -32.18 -12.47
C PHE A 56 -21.04 -32.03 -12.95
N ILE A 57 -20.75 -30.95 -13.69
CA ILE A 57 -19.41 -30.66 -14.21
C ILE A 57 -18.40 -30.49 -13.06
N HIS A 58 -18.80 -29.81 -11.98
CA HIS A 58 -17.98 -29.65 -10.79
C HIS A 58 -17.65 -30.99 -10.12
N LYS A 59 -18.64 -31.87 -9.97
CA LYS A 59 -18.43 -33.20 -9.39
C LYS A 59 -17.60 -34.10 -10.30
N CYS A 60 -17.72 -33.97 -11.62
CA CYS A 60 -16.79 -34.59 -12.56
C CYS A 60 -15.35 -34.10 -12.31
N ALA A 61 -15.13 -32.78 -12.21
CA ALA A 61 -13.81 -32.21 -11.93
C ALA A 61 -13.22 -32.74 -10.60
N GLN A 62 -14.03 -32.79 -9.55
CA GLN A 62 -13.64 -33.38 -8.26
C GLN A 62 -13.31 -34.87 -8.35
N ALA A 63 -14.13 -35.64 -9.08
CA ALA A 63 -13.89 -37.06 -9.30
C ALA A 63 -12.59 -37.32 -10.08
N PHE A 64 -12.22 -36.39 -10.98
CA PHE A 64 -10.99 -36.46 -11.77
C PHE A 64 -9.78 -35.83 -11.08
N GLY A 65 -9.98 -35.09 -9.98
CA GLY A 65 -8.92 -34.38 -9.27
C GLY A 65 -8.30 -33.23 -10.09
N ILE A 66 -9.12 -32.50 -10.84
CA ILE A 66 -8.71 -31.36 -11.69
C ILE A 66 -9.53 -30.11 -11.38
N GLU A 67 -9.03 -28.94 -11.76
CA GLU A 67 -9.80 -27.70 -11.65
C GLU A 67 -10.97 -27.69 -12.64
N ILE A 68 -12.10 -27.09 -12.25
CA ILE A 68 -13.30 -27.09 -13.10
C ILE A 68 -13.09 -26.34 -14.43
N THR A 69 -12.18 -25.36 -14.44
CA THR A 69 -11.78 -24.63 -15.65
C THR A 69 -11.12 -25.53 -16.69
N GLU A 70 -10.50 -26.64 -16.28
CA GLU A 70 -9.91 -27.62 -17.20
C GLU A 70 -10.99 -28.34 -18.02
N LEU A 71 -12.13 -28.70 -17.39
CA LEU A 71 -13.28 -29.27 -18.10
C LEU A 71 -14.00 -28.22 -18.96
N LEU A 72 -14.17 -27.00 -18.44
CA LEU A 72 -14.95 -25.93 -19.09
C LEU A 72 -14.21 -25.32 -20.29
N GLU A 73 -12.92 -25.06 -20.16
CA GLU A 73 -12.14 -24.25 -21.10
C GLU A 73 -11.03 -25.04 -21.82
N GLY A 74 -10.69 -26.24 -21.34
CA GLY A 74 -9.64 -27.07 -21.93
C GLY A 74 -8.23 -26.51 -21.73
N ARG A 75 -8.02 -25.69 -20.69
CA ARG A 75 -6.74 -25.06 -20.37
C ARG A 75 -6.36 -25.36 -18.91
N SER A 76 -5.20 -25.98 -18.69
CA SER A 76 -4.61 -26.15 -17.36
C SER A 76 -3.94 -24.84 -16.88
N ALA A 77 -3.80 -24.70 -15.57
CA ALA A 77 -3.21 -23.52 -14.91
C ALA A 77 -1.81 -23.16 -15.48
N LYS A 78 -1.56 -21.84 -15.56
CA LYS A 78 -0.23 -21.29 -15.90
C LYS A 78 0.58 -21.12 -14.62
N LEU A 79 1.82 -21.61 -14.64
CA LEU A 79 2.78 -21.46 -13.56
C LEU A 79 3.25 -20.00 -13.48
N SER A 80 3.21 -19.40 -12.28
CA SER A 80 3.58 -18.01 -12.05
C SER A 80 5.10 -17.78 -11.92
N SER A 81 5.85 -18.79 -11.45
CA SER A 81 7.30 -18.71 -11.24
C SER A 81 7.97 -20.10 -11.37
N TYR A 82 8.32 -20.78 -10.27
CA TYR A 82 8.88 -22.13 -10.28
C TYR A 82 8.47 -22.96 -9.05
N THR A 83 8.64 -24.27 -9.13
CA THR A 83 8.43 -25.25 -8.05
C THR A 83 9.61 -26.22 -8.03
N VAL A 84 10.16 -26.50 -6.84
CA VAL A 84 11.19 -27.53 -6.64
C VAL A 84 10.60 -28.71 -5.90
N THR A 85 10.76 -29.91 -6.44
CA THR A 85 10.39 -31.17 -5.80
C THR A 85 11.65 -31.91 -5.39
N ARG A 86 11.87 -32.07 -4.08
CA ARG A 86 13.02 -32.81 -3.56
C ARG A 86 12.83 -34.32 -3.69
N LYS A 87 13.92 -35.08 -3.81
CA LYS A 87 13.92 -36.55 -3.87
C LYS A 87 13.00 -37.15 -2.79
N GLY A 88 12.03 -37.95 -3.22
CA GLY A 88 11.07 -38.61 -2.33
C GLY A 88 9.99 -37.70 -1.70
N LYS A 89 9.92 -36.42 -2.08
CA LYS A 89 8.89 -35.45 -1.62
C LYS A 89 7.82 -35.16 -2.67
N GLY A 90 7.80 -35.89 -3.78
CA GLY A 90 6.73 -35.80 -4.77
C GLY A 90 5.36 -36.14 -4.20
N GLN A 91 4.31 -35.55 -4.78
CA GLN A 91 2.93 -35.80 -4.38
C GLN A 91 2.59 -37.28 -4.61
N GLN A 92 2.20 -37.99 -3.55
CA GLN A 92 1.83 -39.40 -3.64
C GLN A 92 0.53 -39.56 -4.41
N THR A 93 0.55 -40.31 -5.51
CA THR A 93 -0.63 -40.50 -6.38
C THR A 93 -1.21 -41.90 -6.32
N ALA A 94 -0.43 -42.90 -5.91
CA ALA A 94 -0.88 -44.26 -5.66
C ALA A 94 0.13 -44.98 -4.74
N ARG A 95 -0.32 -45.99 -4.00
CA ARG A 95 0.53 -46.78 -3.11
C ARG A 95 0.22 -48.27 -3.27
N GLU A 96 1.20 -49.02 -3.76
CA GLU A 96 1.17 -50.48 -3.84
C GLU A 96 2.29 -51.07 -2.96
N GLU A 97 2.15 -52.32 -2.54
CA GLU A 97 3.15 -52.98 -1.71
C GLU A 97 4.47 -53.14 -2.49
N GLY A 98 5.50 -52.41 -2.08
CA GLY A 98 6.83 -52.41 -2.74
C GLY A 98 7.02 -51.39 -3.86
N ILE A 99 5.99 -50.61 -4.25
CA ILE A 99 6.09 -49.59 -5.30
C ILE A 99 5.66 -48.23 -4.75
N ASN A 100 6.53 -47.22 -4.89
CA ASN A 100 6.27 -45.83 -4.50
C ASN A 100 6.06 -44.97 -5.76
N ILE A 101 4.83 -44.52 -6.00
CA ILE A 101 4.48 -43.69 -7.15
C ILE A 101 4.20 -42.27 -6.67
N ALA A 102 5.11 -41.36 -7.03
CA ALA A 102 5.04 -39.95 -6.69
C ALA A 102 5.11 -39.09 -7.95
N ASN A 103 4.26 -38.06 -8.01
CA ASN A 103 4.29 -37.07 -9.07
C ASN A 103 5.28 -35.96 -8.73
N LEU A 104 6.29 -35.78 -9.58
CA LEU A 104 7.34 -34.77 -9.41
C LEU A 104 7.02 -33.43 -10.11
N ALA A 105 6.01 -33.43 -10.98
CA ALA A 105 5.52 -32.26 -11.71
C ALA A 105 4.03 -32.41 -12.03
N PRO A 106 3.13 -32.29 -11.04
CA PRO A 106 1.69 -32.44 -11.24
C PRO A 106 1.12 -31.50 -12.31
N GLU A 107 1.70 -30.29 -12.42
CA GLU A 107 1.36 -29.25 -13.39
C GLU A 107 1.77 -29.56 -14.85
N PHE A 108 2.44 -30.69 -15.09
CA PHE A 108 2.88 -31.15 -16.42
C PHE A 108 1.84 -32.04 -17.12
N ARG A 109 0.83 -32.52 -16.39
CA ARG A 109 -0.15 -33.50 -16.89
C ARG A 109 -0.88 -32.97 -18.14
N GLY A 110 -0.91 -33.79 -19.20
CA GLY A 110 -1.67 -33.49 -20.43
C GLY A 110 -1.06 -32.45 -21.36
N LYS A 111 0.15 -31.93 -21.08
CA LYS A 111 0.82 -30.94 -21.93
C LYS A 111 1.66 -31.62 -23.01
N LYS A 112 1.62 -31.07 -24.25
CA LYS A 112 2.60 -31.43 -25.28
C LYS A 112 3.94 -30.83 -24.88
N ALA A 113 4.94 -31.67 -24.74
CA ALA A 113 6.27 -31.25 -24.32
C ALA A 113 7.33 -32.06 -25.04
N GLU A 114 8.52 -31.47 -25.15
CA GLU A 114 9.67 -32.07 -25.79
C GLU A 114 10.71 -32.44 -24.73
N PRO A 115 11.03 -33.73 -24.56
CA PRO A 115 12.07 -34.16 -23.64
C PRO A 115 13.45 -34.07 -24.29
N TYR A 116 14.41 -33.52 -23.55
CA TYR A 116 15.81 -33.38 -23.88
C TYR A 116 16.64 -34.10 -22.83
N TRP A 117 17.53 -34.98 -23.29
CA TRP A 117 18.59 -35.51 -22.44
C TRP A 117 19.75 -34.52 -22.46
N VAL A 118 20.13 -34.01 -21.30
CA VAL A 118 21.14 -32.95 -21.19
C VAL A 118 22.30 -33.42 -20.32
N LYS A 119 23.51 -33.25 -20.84
CA LYS A 119 24.75 -33.37 -20.08
C LYS A 119 25.38 -31.98 -19.99
N TYR A 120 25.56 -31.48 -18.77
CA TYR A 120 26.25 -30.23 -18.49
C TYR A 120 27.60 -30.54 -17.86
N GLU A 121 28.68 -30.21 -18.57
CA GLU A 121 30.04 -30.48 -18.10
C GLU A 121 30.45 -29.51 -16.99
N TYR A 122 31.07 -30.05 -15.93
CA TYR A 122 31.57 -29.22 -14.85
C TYR A 122 32.73 -28.35 -15.31
N SER A 123 32.66 -27.07 -14.99
CA SER A 123 33.73 -26.10 -15.25
C SER A 123 34.01 -25.29 -14.00
N GLU A 124 35.26 -25.32 -13.54
CA GLU A 124 35.71 -24.53 -12.40
C GLU A 124 35.68 -23.01 -12.69
N ALA A 125 35.85 -22.63 -13.96
CA ALA A 125 35.77 -21.23 -14.38
C ALA A 125 34.35 -20.67 -14.23
N LEU A 126 33.33 -21.44 -14.64
CA LEU A 126 31.92 -21.02 -14.55
C LEU A 126 31.42 -20.88 -13.10
N GLN A 127 32.10 -21.48 -12.12
CA GLN A 127 31.78 -21.30 -10.69
C GLN A 127 32.08 -19.87 -10.18
N LYS A 128 32.94 -19.14 -10.90
CA LYS A 128 33.41 -17.80 -10.53
C LYS A 128 32.72 -16.69 -11.32
N GLU A 129 31.88 -17.06 -12.29
CA GLU A 129 31.17 -16.13 -13.17
C GLU A 129 29.66 -16.15 -12.86
N PRO A 130 28.93 -15.04 -13.10
CA PRO A 130 27.48 -15.05 -13.05
C PRO A 130 26.88 -16.05 -14.03
N ILE A 131 25.84 -16.78 -13.63
CA ILE A 131 25.12 -17.70 -14.51
C ILE A 131 24.51 -16.88 -15.66
N HIS A 132 24.81 -17.27 -16.89
CA HIS A 132 24.22 -16.66 -18.07
C HIS A 132 22.74 -17.00 -18.12
N LEU A 133 21.88 -15.97 -18.18
CA LEU A 133 20.43 -16.13 -18.18
C LEU A 133 19.84 -15.88 -19.56
N ILE A 134 18.90 -16.72 -19.94
CA ILE A 134 18.04 -16.59 -21.12
C ILE A 134 16.58 -16.49 -20.67
N ASN A 135 15.69 -16.03 -21.54
CA ASN A 135 14.25 -16.18 -21.35
C ASN A 135 13.60 -16.49 -22.69
N HIS A 136 12.48 -17.21 -22.66
CA HIS A 136 11.67 -17.50 -23.84
C HIS A 136 10.25 -17.87 -23.39
N SER A 137 9.28 -17.72 -24.29
CA SER A 137 7.89 -18.12 -24.00
C SER A 137 7.80 -19.63 -23.77
N GLY A 138 7.28 -20.05 -22.62
CA GLY A 138 7.11 -21.46 -22.31
C GLY A 138 7.25 -21.79 -20.83
N GLN A 139 7.33 -23.09 -20.55
CA GLN A 139 7.62 -23.65 -19.24
C GLN A 139 8.62 -24.79 -19.40
N GLU A 140 9.41 -25.08 -18.38
CA GLU A 140 10.45 -26.09 -18.44
C GLU A 140 10.51 -26.89 -17.14
N PHE A 141 10.70 -28.20 -17.27
CA PHE A 141 10.84 -29.14 -16.16
C PHE A 141 12.19 -29.84 -16.25
N ASP A 142 13.04 -29.68 -15.25
CA ASP A 142 14.34 -30.35 -15.17
C ASP A 142 14.34 -31.39 -14.04
N LEU A 143 14.73 -32.63 -14.34
CA LEU A 143 14.93 -33.72 -13.39
C LEU A 143 16.38 -34.18 -13.39
N VAL A 144 17.08 -34.05 -12.26
CA VAL A 144 18.48 -34.45 -12.14
C VAL A 144 18.59 -35.97 -12.06
N ILE A 145 19.28 -36.57 -13.04
CA ILE A 145 19.51 -38.01 -13.15
C ILE A 145 20.80 -38.42 -12.42
N SER A 146 21.85 -37.60 -12.49
CA SER A 146 23.12 -37.78 -11.75
C SER A 146 23.89 -36.46 -11.63
N GLY A 147 24.71 -36.32 -10.58
CA GLY A 147 25.44 -35.10 -10.25
C GLY A 147 24.57 -34.03 -9.59
N SER A 148 25.03 -32.78 -9.63
CA SER A 148 24.29 -31.63 -9.06
C SER A 148 24.20 -30.46 -10.05
N LEU A 149 23.04 -29.82 -10.10
CA LEU A 149 22.74 -28.70 -10.99
C LEU A 149 22.35 -27.48 -10.17
N MET A 150 23.02 -26.35 -10.39
CA MET A 150 22.54 -25.05 -9.88
C MET A 150 21.67 -24.42 -10.96
N VAL A 151 20.40 -24.20 -10.66
CA VAL A 151 19.44 -23.52 -11.53
C VAL A 151 19.11 -22.16 -10.94
N GLN A 152 19.19 -21.11 -11.76
CA GLN A 152 18.76 -19.77 -11.42
C GLN A 152 17.47 -19.46 -12.19
N VAL A 153 16.42 -19.03 -11.48
CA VAL A 153 15.17 -18.53 -12.06
C VAL A 153 14.87 -17.16 -11.48
N GLY A 154 15.03 -16.12 -12.29
CA GLY A 154 15.02 -14.72 -11.87
C GLY A 154 16.20 -14.43 -10.94
N LEU A 155 15.89 -14.08 -9.69
CA LEU A 155 16.88 -13.84 -8.64
C LEU A 155 17.13 -15.08 -7.76
N ASN A 156 16.30 -16.11 -7.88
CA ASN A 156 16.36 -17.28 -7.04
C ASN A 156 17.35 -18.29 -7.60
N LYS A 157 18.15 -18.91 -6.72
CA LYS A 157 19.13 -19.94 -7.06
C LYS A 157 18.83 -21.19 -6.25
N GLU A 158 18.75 -22.32 -6.92
CA GLU A 158 18.47 -23.61 -6.32
C GLU A 158 19.51 -24.62 -6.75
N VAL A 159 20.10 -25.32 -5.79
CA VAL A 159 20.94 -26.49 -6.06
C VAL A 159 20.05 -27.72 -6.04
N LEU A 160 20.01 -28.43 -7.15
CA LEU A 160 19.31 -29.69 -7.35
C LEU A 160 20.34 -30.82 -7.30
N ASN A 161 20.03 -31.87 -6.55
CA ASN A 161 20.85 -33.08 -6.49
C ASN A 161 20.13 -34.25 -7.17
N GLU A 162 20.81 -35.38 -7.32
CA GLU A 162 20.24 -36.60 -7.91
C GLU A 162 18.83 -36.95 -7.36
N GLY A 163 17.84 -36.94 -8.25
CA GLY A 163 16.44 -37.22 -7.95
C GLY A 163 15.61 -36.01 -7.53
N ASP A 164 16.19 -34.81 -7.45
CA ASP A 164 15.46 -33.55 -7.35
C ASP A 164 14.99 -33.10 -8.73
N SER A 165 13.88 -32.36 -8.76
CA SER A 165 13.39 -31.71 -9.97
C SER A 165 12.95 -30.27 -9.74
N ILE A 166 12.96 -29.47 -10.79
CA ILE A 166 12.43 -28.11 -10.82
C ILE A 166 11.47 -27.95 -12.00
N PHE A 167 10.39 -27.21 -11.81
CA PHE A 167 9.47 -26.80 -12.87
C PHE A 167 9.37 -25.28 -12.86
N TYR A 168 9.56 -24.59 -13.98
CA TYR A 168 9.59 -23.12 -14.01
C TYR A 168 8.99 -22.51 -15.28
N ASN A 169 8.63 -21.24 -15.18
CA ASN A 169 8.18 -20.41 -16.29
C ASN A 169 9.41 -19.83 -17.01
N SER A 170 9.68 -20.33 -18.22
CA SER A 170 10.84 -19.95 -19.03
C SER A 170 10.82 -18.48 -19.49
N SER A 171 9.68 -17.79 -19.34
CA SER A 171 9.57 -16.34 -19.60
C SER A 171 10.28 -15.52 -18.51
N THR A 172 10.61 -16.14 -17.38
CA THR A 172 11.47 -15.55 -16.34
C THR A 172 12.94 -15.78 -16.73
N PRO A 173 13.84 -14.78 -16.66
CA PRO A 173 15.26 -14.98 -16.93
C PRO A 173 15.83 -16.13 -16.12
N HIS A 174 16.34 -17.17 -16.78
CA HIS A 174 16.79 -18.40 -16.14
C HIS A 174 18.07 -18.94 -16.78
N GLY A 175 18.83 -19.72 -16.03
CA GLY A 175 20.05 -20.35 -16.51
C GLY A 175 20.56 -21.36 -15.49
N MET A 176 21.53 -22.19 -15.90
CA MET A 176 21.99 -23.31 -15.07
C MET A 176 23.47 -23.60 -15.29
N ILE A 177 24.12 -24.17 -14.26
CA ILE A 177 25.49 -24.69 -14.32
C ILE A 177 25.60 -25.99 -13.52
N ALA A 178 26.45 -26.92 -13.98
CA ALA A 178 26.85 -28.07 -13.18
C ALA A 178 27.69 -27.63 -11.96
N VAL A 179 27.43 -28.21 -10.80
CA VAL A 179 28.11 -27.92 -9.53
C VAL A 179 28.50 -29.22 -8.82
N GLY A 180 29.31 -29.13 -7.76
CA GLY A 180 29.73 -30.32 -7.00
C GLY A 180 31.00 -31.01 -7.50
N GLY A 181 31.67 -30.46 -8.51
CA GLY A 181 32.96 -30.97 -9.01
C GLY A 181 32.86 -32.12 -10.02
N GLU A 182 31.66 -32.44 -10.48
CA GLU A 182 31.38 -33.52 -11.44
C GLU A 182 30.33 -33.08 -12.46
N ASP A 183 30.34 -33.72 -13.64
CA ASP A 183 29.36 -33.46 -14.69
C ASP A 183 27.93 -33.78 -14.19
N CYS A 184 26.97 -32.95 -14.60
CA CYS A 184 25.57 -33.19 -14.29
C CYS A 184 24.83 -33.74 -15.51
N VAL A 185 24.01 -34.78 -15.29
CA VAL A 185 23.08 -35.30 -16.29
C VAL A 185 21.67 -35.09 -15.77
N PHE A 186 20.82 -34.47 -16.58
CA PHE A 186 19.42 -34.22 -16.24
C PHE A 186 18.53 -34.35 -17.49
N LEU A 187 17.25 -34.57 -17.25
CA LEU A 187 16.22 -34.56 -18.28
C LEU A 187 15.53 -33.19 -18.22
N ALA A 188 15.63 -32.41 -19.30
CA ALA A 188 14.89 -31.16 -19.46
C ALA A 188 13.64 -31.43 -20.32
N VAL A 189 12.47 -30.97 -19.89
CA VAL A 189 11.22 -31.18 -20.63
C VAL A 189 10.56 -29.83 -20.86
N VAL A 190 10.55 -29.39 -22.12
CA VAL A 190 10.17 -28.03 -22.50
C VAL A 190 8.75 -28.01 -23.06
N ILE A 191 7.95 -27.07 -22.56
CA ILE A 191 6.60 -26.76 -23.03
C ILE A 191 6.64 -25.42 -23.77
N PRO A 192 6.38 -25.38 -25.08
CA PRO A 192 6.37 -24.13 -25.84
C PRO A 192 5.23 -23.20 -25.42
N GLY A 193 5.50 -21.89 -25.35
CA GLY A 193 4.52 -20.83 -25.04
C GLY A 193 3.89 -20.18 -26.27
N GLU A 194 2.87 -19.32 -26.06
CA GLU A 194 2.32 -18.44 -27.12
C GLU A 194 3.25 -17.23 -27.33
N ASP A 195 3.56 -16.94 -28.60
CA ASP A 195 4.43 -15.83 -29.06
C ASP A 195 4.16 -14.52 -28.30
N THR A 196 5.15 -14.04 -27.53
CA THR A 196 5.10 -12.73 -26.89
C THR A 196 6.38 -11.95 -27.21
N ARG A 197 6.20 -10.77 -27.80
CA ARG A 197 7.27 -9.82 -28.14
C ARG A 197 7.90 -9.26 -26.86
N GLU A 198 9.23 -9.12 -26.89
CA GLU A 198 10.02 -8.47 -25.85
C GLU A 198 9.55 -7.03 -25.61
N GLU A 199 9.20 -6.70 -24.35
CA GLU A 199 8.97 -5.33 -23.92
C GLU A 199 10.26 -4.77 -23.30
N GLU A 200 10.80 -3.69 -23.88
CA GLU A 200 11.79 -2.85 -23.22
C GLU A 200 11.16 -2.21 -21.97
N VAL A 201 11.51 -2.75 -20.82
CA VAL A 201 11.31 -2.09 -19.53
C VAL A 201 12.17 -0.83 -19.56
N ARG A 202 11.55 0.35 -19.68
CA ARG A 202 12.16 1.58 -19.17
C ARG A 202 12.32 1.40 -17.67
N GLU A 203 13.43 0.79 -17.26
CA GLU A 203 13.92 0.98 -15.91
C GLU A 203 14.03 2.49 -15.76
N SER A 204 13.28 3.08 -14.82
CA SER A 204 13.59 4.41 -14.36
C SER A 204 14.98 4.31 -13.75
N VAL A 205 16.01 4.52 -14.57
CA VAL A 205 17.40 4.61 -14.18
C VAL A 205 17.50 5.84 -13.30
N ILE A 206 17.21 5.67 -12.02
CA ILE A 206 17.62 6.60 -10.99
C ILE A 206 19.13 6.42 -10.95
N SER A 207 19.83 7.31 -11.66
CA SER A 207 21.27 7.38 -11.65
C SER A 207 21.79 7.35 -10.21
N ALA A 208 22.84 6.58 -9.96
CA ALA A 208 23.53 6.54 -8.67
C ALA A 208 23.68 7.95 -8.10
N ARG A 209 23.05 8.21 -6.96
CA ARG A 209 23.03 9.54 -6.33
C ARG A 209 24.47 9.91 -5.94
N PRO A 210 24.96 11.12 -6.27
CA PRO A 210 26.22 11.60 -5.69
C PRO A 210 26.10 11.62 -4.17
N SER A 211 27.02 10.96 -3.47
CA SER A 211 27.01 10.84 -2.00
C SER A 211 27.38 12.17 -1.34
N THR A 212 26.45 13.13 -1.35
CA THR A 212 26.63 14.33 -0.55
C THR A 212 26.07 14.06 0.84
N LYS A 213 26.96 14.06 1.84
CA LYS A 213 26.63 13.83 3.25
C LYS A 213 25.52 14.77 3.71
N LEU A 214 24.37 14.24 4.13
CA LEU A 214 23.25 15.03 4.66
C LEU A 214 23.52 15.43 6.11
N LEU A 215 23.05 16.60 6.52
CA LEU A 215 23.17 17.06 7.91
C LEU A 215 22.48 16.12 8.91
N CYS A 216 21.40 15.46 8.51
CA CYS A 216 20.68 14.51 9.35
C CYS A 216 21.48 13.23 9.66
N GLU A 217 22.57 12.95 8.94
CA GLU A 217 23.40 11.75 9.18
C GLU A 217 24.13 11.76 10.53
N LYS A 218 24.10 12.89 11.26
CA LYS A 218 24.50 12.93 12.68
C LYS A 218 23.52 12.18 13.60
N PHE A 219 22.28 11.97 13.14
CA PHE A 219 21.20 11.30 13.87
C PHE A 219 20.72 10.01 13.21
N VAL A 220 20.93 9.86 11.90
CA VAL A 220 20.47 8.68 11.13
C VAL A 220 21.68 8.00 10.49
N LYS A 221 21.85 6.71 10.74
CA LYS A 221 22.84 5.85 10.08
C LYS A 221 22.12 4.85 9.21
N THR A 222 22.56 4.69 7.97
CA THR A 222 21.98 3.72 7.04
C THR A 222 23.05 2.83 6.45
N THR A 223 22.69 1.57 6.26
CA THR A 223 23.45 0.61 5.47
C THR A 223 22.66 0.35 4.19
N GLU A 224 23.27 0.63 3.05
CA GLU A 224 22.70 0.40 1.72
C GLU A 224 23.46 -0.73 1.03
N ASN A 225 22.80 -1.45 0.12
CA ASN A 225 23.49 -2.38 -0.77
C ASN A 225 24.21 -1.64 -1.92
N GLU A 226 24.92 -2.36 -2.79
CA GLU A 226 25.68 -1.79 -3.92
C GLU A 226 24.84 -0.92 -4.88
N LYS A 227 23.52 -1.12 -4.91
CA LYS A 227 22.56 -0.37 -5.73
C LYS A 227 21.92 0.81 -5.00
N GLY A 228 22.30 1.07 -3.75
CA GLY A 228 21.74 2.14 -2.90
C GLY A 228 20.41 1.80 -2.22
N ALA A 229 20.00 0.53 -2.21
CA ALA A 229 18.77 0.11 -1.54
C ALA A 229 18.99 -0.09 -0.04
N LEU A 230 18.13 0.49 0.79
CA LEU A 230 18.23 0.44 2.25
C LEU A 230 18.14 -1.00 2.77
N GLN A 231 19.13 -1.42 3.56
CA GLN A 231 19.17 -2.71 4.25
C GLN A 231 18.94 -2.56 5.76
N LYS A 232 19.50 -1.50 6.36
CA LYS A 232 19.40 -1.24 7.80
C LYS A 232 19.39 0.25 8.08
N ILE A 233 18.65 0.65 9.11
CA ILE A 233 18.65 2.01 9.64
C ILE A 233 18.83 1.99 11.16
N GLU A 234 19.62 2.92 11.67
CA GLU A 234 19.84 3.12 13.10
C GLU A 234 19.74 4.62 13.42
N PHE A 235 19.19 4.93 14.59
CA PHE A 235 19.09 6.30 15.07
C PHE A 235 20.01 6.51 16.26
N VAL A 236 20.75 7.62 16.24
CA VAL A 236 21.77 7.95 17.25
C VAL A 236 21.64 9.41 17.68
N ASN A 237 22.20 9.76 18.84
CA ASN A 237 22.27 11.13 19.34
C ASN A 237 20.92 11.87 19.40
N TYR A 238 19.81 11.16 19.53
CA TYR A 238 18.47 11.74 19.43
C TYR A 238 17.89 12.24 20.76
N ASP A 239 18.57 12.02 21.91
CA ASP A 239 18.01 12.37 23.23
C ASP A 239 17.70 13.85 23.39
N LYS A 240 18.47 14.71 22.71
CA LYS A 240 18.22 16.15 22.64
C LYS A 240 17.79 16.60 21.25
N PHE A 241 17.35 15.70 20.37
CA PHE A 241 17.00 16.10 19.01
C PHE A 241 15.76 17.02 18.99
N ASN A 242 15.86 18.17 18.34
CA ASN A 242 14.74 19.07 18.07
C ASN A 242 14.74 19.48 16.60
N PHE A 243 13.71 19.13 15.84
CA PHE A 243 13.65 19.37 14.40
C PHE A 243 13.88 20.83 13.98
N GLY A 244 13.37 21.80 14.77
CA GLY A 244 13.54 23.22 14.48
C GLY A 244 15.01 23.66 14.54
N PHE A 245 15.75 23.22 15.55
CA PHE A 245 17.16 23.59 15.71
C PHE A 245 18.11 22.68 14.92
N ASP A 246 17.89 21.37 15.03
CA ASP A 246 18.84 20.36 14.58
C ASP A 246 18.75 20.03 13.09
N VAL A 247 17.68 20.49 12.43
CA VAL A 247 17.44 20.37 10.98
C VAL A 247 17.25 21.73 10.34
N VAL A 248 16.19 22.48 10.69
CA VAL A 248 15.86 23.73 9.98
C VAL A 248 16.97 24.77 10.15
N ASP A 249 17.33 25.11 11.38
CA ASP A 249 18.36 26.12 11.65
C ASP A 249 19.74 25.63 11.18
N ALA A 250 20.06 24.34 11.39
CA ALA A 250 21.33 23.77 10.92
C ALA A 250 21.48 23.80 9.38
N VAL A 251 20.40 23.60 8.62
CA VAL A 251 20.41 23.76 7.17
C VAL A 251 20.49 25.24 6.79
N ALA A 252 19.79 26.13 7.50
CA ALA A 252 19.87 27.58 7.26
C ALA A 252 21.29 28.14 7.51
N ASP A 253 21.99 27.65 8.54
CA ASP A 253 23.37 28.03 8.84
C ASP A 253 24.33 27.61 7.74
N LYS A 254 24.15 26.39 7.20
CA LYS A 254 25.05 25.82 6.20
C LYS A 254 24.72 26.26 4.76
N TYR A 255 23.43 26.33 4.44
CA TYR A 255 22.88 26.60 3.12
C TYR A 255 21.71 27.60 3.20
N PRO A 256 21.98 28.86 3.56
CA PRO A 256 20.94 29.83 3.89
C PRO A 256 19.95 30.09 2.75
N ASP A 257 20.44 30.18 1.52
CA ASP A 257 19.63 30.52 0.35
C ASP A 257 18.98 29.28 -0.30
N LYS A 258 19.12 28.10 0.33
CA LYS A 258 18.54 26.86 -0.17
C LYS A 258 17.02 26.91 0.00
N LEU A 259 16.30 26.60 -1.08
CA LEU A 259 14.84 26.57 -1.07
C LEU A 259 14.34 25.48 -0.10
N ALA A 260 13.48 25.87 0.83
CA ALA A 260 12.78 24.96 1.73
C ALA A 260 11.36 24.69 1.23
N MET A 261 10.68 25.73 0.73
CA MET A 261 9.29 25.64 0.27
C MET A 261 9.00 26.59 -0.89
N LEU A 262 8.35 26.07 -1.92
CA LEU A 262 7.65 26.86 -2.94
C LEU A 262 6.15 26.74 -2.67
N HIS A 263 5.54 27.84 -2.22
CA HIS A 263 4.13 27.95 -1.90
C HIS A 263 3.39 28.74 -2.98
N ILE A 264 2.23 28.22 -3.40
CA ILE A 264 1.31 28.88 -4.33
C ILE A 264 -0.03 29.00 -3.63
N ASP A 265 -0.57 30.22 -3.52
CA ASP A 265 -1.92 30.41 -2.97
C ASP A 265 -3.04 30.19 -4.00
N ARG A 266 -4.28 30.21 -3.55
CA ARG A 266 -5.49 30.11 -4.40
C ARG A 266 -5.58 31.19 -5.49
N GLN A 267 -4.93 32.35 -5.31
CA GLN A 267 -4.81 33.41 -6.32
C GLN A 267 -3.61 33.21 -7.26
N LYS A 268 -2.91 32.08 -7.16
CA LYS A 268 -1.67 31.75 -7.88
C LYS A 268 -0.49 32.67 -7.54
N THR A 269 -0.53 33.35 -6.40
CA THR A 269 0.61 34.13 -5.92
C THR A 269 1.70 33.17 -5.47
N GLU A 270 2.89 33.29 -6.08
CA GLU A 270 4.04 32.46 -5.76
C GLU A 270 4.83 33.05 -4.59
N ARG A 271 5.22 32.21 -3.63
CA ARG A 271 6.11 32.55 -2.52
C ARG A 271 7.21 31.50 -2.42
N ARG A 272 8.46 31.95 -2.37
CA ARG A 272 9.64 31.11 -2.22
C ARG A 272 10.25 31.37 -0.86
N PHE A 273 10.32 30.34 -0.04
CA PHE A 273 10.91 30.41 1.29
C PHE A 273 12.18 29.56 1.31
N THR A 274 13.30 30.21 1.59
CA THR A 274 14.58 29.55 1.86
C THR A 274 14.59 28.98 3.28
N PHE A 275 15.55 28.10 3.61
CA PHE A 275 15.73 27.64 4.99
C PHE A 275 16.02 28.80 5.94
N ARG A 276 16.74 29.84 5.50
CA ARG A 276 16.93 31.08 6.28
C ARG A 276 15.62 31.84 6.51
N ASP A 277 14.70 31.84 5.55
CA ASP A 277 13.38 32.46 5.76
C ASP A 277 12.58 31.65 6.79
N ILE A 278 12.56 30.32 6.67
CA ILE A 278 11.87 29.46 7.66
C ILE A 278 12.46 29.64 9.07
N GLU A 279 13.79 29.67 9.21
CA GLU A 279 14.48 29.93 10.48
C GLU A 279 14.01 31.26 11.09
N LYS A 280 14.09 32.35 10.33
CA LYS A 280 13.74 33.69 10.80
C LYS A 280 12.27 33.79 11.18
N GLU A 281 11.38 33.37 10.30
CA GLU A 281 9.94 33.51 10.50
C GLU A 281 9.44 32.60 11.64
N SER A 282 9.99 31.39 11.76
CA SER A 282 9.71 30.52 12.92
C SER A 282 10.29 31.07 14.23
N ALA A 283 11.43 31.77 14.21
CA ALA A 283 11.98 32.44 15.40
C ALA A 283 11.10 33.62 15.84
N ARG A 284 10.61 34.43 14.90
CA ARG A 284 9.63 35.50 15.19
C ARG A 284 8.36 34.92 15.81
N CYS A 285 7.82 33.87 15.19
CA CYS A 285 6.64 33.17 15.65
C CYS A 285 6.83 32.54 17.05
N ALA A 286 8.00 31.96 17.34
CA ALA A 286 8.34 31.43 18.66
C ALA A 286 8.36 32.52 19.75
N ASN A 287 8.97 33.67 19.45
CA ASN A 287 8.98 34.83 20.36
C ASN A 287 7.58 35.41 20.58
N TYR A 288 6.78 35.46 19.52
CA TYR A 288 5.38 35.89 19.58
C TYR A 288 4.55 34.98 20.49
N PHE A 289 4.57 33.66 20.25
CA PHE A 289 3.87 32.68 21.08
C PHE A 289 4.27 32.74 22.56
N LYS A 290 5.56 32.88 22.87
CA LYS A 290 6.02 33.04 24.26
C LYS A 290 5.48 34.33 24.90
N THR A 291 5.40 35.43 24.14
CA THR A 291 4.90 36.72 24.64
C THR A 291 3.40 36.65 24.94
N LEU A 292 2.63 35.90 24.13
CA LEU A 292 1.23 35.60 24.42
C LEU A 292 1.04 34.64 25.60
N GLY A 293 2.12 34.06 26.13
CA GLY A 293 2.10 33.19 27.30
C GLY A 293 2.00 31.71 27.01
N ILE A 294 2.20 31.28 25.74
CA ILE A 294 2.31 29.86 25.38
C ILE A 294 3.62 29.30 25.93
N LYS A 295 3.54 28.17 26.62
CA LYS A 295 4.65 27.52 27.31
C LYS A 295 4.86 26.08 26.84
N LYS A 296 5.97 25.49 27.27
CA LYS A 296 6.26 24.07 27.09
C LYS A 296 5.10 23.22 27.62
N GLY A 297 4.63 22.28 26.81
CA GLY A 297 3.50 21.37 27.12
C GLY A 297 2.11 21.92 26.82
N ASP A 298 1.97 23.21 26.49
CA ASP A 298 0.68 23.78 26.06
C ASP A 298 0.27 23.21 24.71
N LYS A 299 -1.02 22.93 24.55
CA LYS A 299 -1.59 22.35 23.33
C LYS A 299 -2.10 23.45 22.42
N VAL A 300 -1.54 23.55 21.23
CA VAL A 300 -1.89 24.59 20.27
C VAL A 300 -2.48 23.96 19.02
N MET A 301 -3.76 24.19 18.78
CA MET A 301 -4.45 23.67 17.60
C MET A 301 -4.19 24.55 16.38
N LEU A 302 -3.83 23.94 15.25
CA LEU A 302 -3.54 24.61 13.99
C LEU A 302 -4.57 24.22 12.93
N VAL A 303 -5.44 25.16 12.54
CA VAL A 303 -6.48 24.98 11.53
C VAL A 303 -6.22 25.94 10.37
N LEU A 304 -5.25 25.59 9.52
CA LEU A 304 -4.61 26.53 8.60
C LEU A 304 -4.65 26.11 7.12
N LYS A 305 -5.46 25.11 6.75
CA LYS A 305 -5.55 24.56 5.39
C LYS A 305 -4.17 24.18 4.81
N ARG A 306 -3.61 25.02 3.93
CA ARG A 306 -2.25 24.92 3.39
C ARG A 306 -1.59 26.31 3.33
N HIS A 307 -2.00 27.22 4.20
CA HIS A 307 -1.39 28.54 4.35
C HIS A 307 0.07 28.40 4.81
N TYR A 308 0.98 29.21 4.26
CA TYR A 308 2.41 29.11 4.55
C TYR A 308 2.74 29.32 6.04
N GLN A 309 1.90 30.05 6.77
CA GLN A 309 2.01 30.27 8.21
C GLN A 309 1.97 28.97 9.03
N PHE A 310 1.39 27.89 8.50
CA PHE A 310 1.42 26.57 9.14
C PHE A 310 2.84 26.10 9.41
N TRP A 311 3.75 26.26 8.45
CA TRP A 311 5.15 25.85 8.60
C TRP A 311 5.86 26.70 9.65
N PHE A 312 5.60 28.01 9.69
CA PHE A 312 6.19 28.90 10.70
C PHE A 312 5.72 28.52 12.11
N ALA A 313 4.41 28.32 12.28
CA ALA A 313 3.81 27.93 13.54
C ALA A 313 4.30 26.55 14.01
N MET A 314 4.34 25.55 13.13
CA MET A 314 4.84 24.20 13.47
C MET A 314 6.27 24.23 14.01
N ILE A 315 7.19 24.91 13.31
CA ILE A 315 8.59 25.01 13.75
C ILE A 315 8.72 25.84 15.02
N ALA A 316 7.96 26.92 15.17
CA ALA A 316 7.94 27.72 16.38
C ALA A 316 7.49 26.92 17.61
N LEU A 317 6.40 26.17 17.49
CA LEU A 317 5.88 25.31 18.55
C LEU A 317 6.90 24.25 18.97
N HIS A 318 7.58 23.64 18.00
CA HIS A 318 8.69 22.70 18.26
C HIS A 318 9.84 23.36 19.02
N LYS A 319 10.22 24.60 18.67
CA LYS A 319 11.30 25.33 19.35
C LYS A 319 10.96 25.69 20.80
N ILE A 320 9.70 26.04 21.09
CA ILE A 320 9.27 26.43 22.44
C ILE A 320 8.80 25.24 23.30
N GLY A 321 8.54 24.08 22.69
CA GLY A 321 8.10 22.85 23.38
C GLY A 321 6.61 22.78 23.63
N ALA A 322 5.83 23.59 22.93
CA ALA A 322 4.40 23.44 22.88
C ALA A 322 4.04 22.27 21.96
N ILE A 323 2.91 21.64 22.21
CA ILE A 323 2.44 20.47 21.46
C ILE A 323 1.52 20.97 20.34
N ALA A 324 1.96 20.81 19.10
CA ALA A 324 1.16 21.17 17.94
C ALA A 324 0.04 20.15 17.72
N ILE A 325 -1.18 20.63 17.43
CA ILE A 325 -2.32 19.79 17.04
C ILE A 325 -2.85 20.26 15.69
N PRO A 326 -2.32 19.75 14.56
CA PRO A 326 -2.90 20.02 13.26
C PRO A 326 -4.32 19.46 13.18
N ALA A 327 -5.24 20.26 12.66
CA ALA A 327 -6.63 19.88 12.47
C ALA A 327 -7.18 20.43 11.15
N THR A 328 -8.11 19.69 10.55
CA THR A 328 -8.73 20.08 9.27
C THR A 328 -9.65 21.28 9.46
N TYR A 329 -9.77 22.11 8.43
CA TYR A 329 -10.74 23.21 8.39
C TYR A 329 -12.19 22.74 8.26
N LEU A 330 -12.41 21.44 7.99
CA LEU A 330 -13.73 20.85 7.78
C LEU A 330 -14.48 20.50 9.10
N LEU A 331 -13.86 20.73 10.26
CA LEU A 331 -14.46 20.43 11.56
C LEU A 331 -15.74 21.24 11.80
N LYS A 332 -16.72 20.60 12.44
CA LYS A 332 -17.96 21.26 12.89
C LYS A 332 -17.86 21.65 14.37
N GLN A 333 -18.89 22.31 14.88
CA GLN A 333 -18.87 22.83 16.25
C GLN A 333 -18.60 21.72 17.27
N HIS A 334 -19.36 20.61 17.21
CA HIS A 334 -19.18 19.47 18.12
C HIS A 334 -17.78 18.83 18.00
N ASP A 335 -17.20 18.80 16.80
CA ASP A 335 -15.84 18.32 16.57
C ASP A 335 -14.80 19.15 17.31
N PHE A 336 -14.95 20.48 17.27
CA PHE A 336 -14.09 21.41 17.99
C PHE A 336 -14.27 21.28 19.49
N GLU A 337 -15.52 21.27 19.98
CA GLU A 337 -15.84 21.11 21.40
C GLU A 337 -15.21 19.84 21.98
N TYR A 338 -15.36 18.71 21.28
CA TYR A 338 -14.74 17.46 21.66
C TYR A 338 -13.21 17.59 21.77
N ARG A 339 -12.55 18.12 20.73
CA ARG A 339 -11.09 18.19 20.67
C ARG A 339 -10.51 19.18 21.67
N PHE A 340 -11.16 20.33 21.87
CA PHE A 340 -10.76 21.34 22.84
C PHE A 340 -10.79 20.80 24.27
N ASN A 341 -11.84 20.04 24.61
CA ASN A 341 -12.00 19.44 25.93
C ASN A 341 -11.10 18.21 26.12
N ALA A 342 -11.01 17.32 25.12
CA ALA A 342 -10.21 16.11 25.22
C ALA A 342 -8.71 16.44 25.42
N ALA A 343 -8.16 17.35 24.61
CA ALA A 343 -6.73 17.68 24.63
C ALA A 343 -6.35 18.82 25.59
N ASP A 344 -7.32 19.43 26.28
CA ASP A 344 -7.13 20.70 27.02
C ASP A 344 -6.44 21.77 26.15
N VAL A 345 -6.97 21.98 24.93
CA VAL A 345 -6.39 22.92 23.97
C VAL A 345 -6.33 24.31 24.58
N SER A 346 -5.13 24.88 24.63
CA SER A 346 -4.88 26.17 25.29
C SER A 346 -4.96 27.34 24.31
N ALA A 347 -4.65 27.10 23.04
CA ALA A 347 -4.67 28.10 21.99
C ALA A 347 -5.08 27.50 20.64
N ILE A 348 -5.66 28.34 19.78
CA ILE A 348 -5.94 28.01 18.37
C ILE A 348 -5.34 29.06 17.45
N VAL A 349 -4.67 28.61 16.39
CA VAL A 349 -4.29 29.41 15.21
C VAL A 349 -5.17 28.97 14.05
N CYS A 350 -6.06 29.85 13.60
CA CYS A 350 -7.15 29.52 12.68
C CYS A 350 -7.09 30.37 11.42
N THR A 351 -7.47 29.80 10.28
CA THR A 351 -7.70 30.54 9.04
C THR A 351 -8.92 31.46 9.15
N ALA A 352 -8.85 32.63 8.51
CA ALA A 352 -9.97 33.52 8.29
C ALA A 352 -10.88 33.08 7.14
N ASP A 353 -10.49 32.06 6.37
CA ASP A 353 -11.29 31.57 5.25
C ASP A 353 -12.54 30.81 5.72
N GLY A 354 -13.67 31.11 5.08
CA GLY A 354 -14.93 30.40 5.32
C GLY A 354 -15.53 30.69 6.69
N ASP A 355 -16.23 29.71 7.26
CA ASP A 355 -16.95 29.80 8.54
C ASP A 355 -16.16 29.18 9.71
N VAL A 356 -14.90 28.78 9.50
CA VAL A 356 -14.10 28.02 10.46
C VAL A 356 -13.95 28.76 11.79
N ALA A 357 -13.63 30.05 11.75
CA ALA A 357 -13.48 30.87 12.95
C ALA A 357 -14.82 31.08 13.70
N ASP A 358 -15.94 31.19 12.97
CA ASP A 358 -17.28 31.27 13.58
C ASP A 358 -17.66 29.98 14.30
N ILE A 359 -17.39 28.83 13.67
CA ILE A 359 -17.63 27.52 14.25
C ILE A 359 -16.75 27.32 15.49
N ALA A 360 -15.48 27.71 15.43
CA ALA A 360 -14.55 27.62 16.55
C ALA A 360 -14.98 28.52 17.72
N ASP A 361 -15.41 29.76 17.46
CA ASP A 361 -15.92 30.66 18.51
C ASP A 361 -17.12 30.03 19.25
N LYS A 362 -18.09 29.47 18.51
CA LYS A 362 -19.25 28.78 19.11
C LYS A 362 -18.84 27.58 19.98
N ALA A 363 -17.84 26.82 19.53
CA ALA A 363 -17.31 25.71 20.33
C ALA A 363 -16.59 26.21 21.61
N ILE A 364 -15.87 27.33 21.52
CA ILE A 364 -15.15 27.92 22.66
C ILE A 364 -16.10 28.42 23.75
N GLU A 365 -17.32 28.85 23.42
CA GLU A 365 -18.33 29.21 24.43
C GLU A 365 -18.60 28.06 25.42
N ASN A 366 -18.45 26.81 24.96
CA ASN A 366 -18.62 25.60 25.76
C ASN A 366 -17.29 25.00 26.29
N CYS A 367 -16.15 25.63 25.99
CA CYS A 367 -14.81 25.11 26.31
C CYS A 367 -13.94 26.17 27.02
N LYS A 368 -13.67 25.95 28.31
CA LYS A 368 -12.87 26.89 29.14
C LYS A 368 -11.36 26.76 28.95
N SER A 369 -10.89 25.72 28.26
CA SER A 369 -9.46 25.44 28.08
C SER A 369 -8.79 26.42 27.11
N VAL A 370 -9.51 26.85 26.06
CA VAL A 370 -8.96 27.73 25.01
C VAL A 370 -8.92 29.17 25.52
N LYS A 371 -7.70 29.69 25.70
CA LYS A 371 -7.45 31.04 26.22
C LYS A 371 -7.01 32.03 25.16
N LEU A 372 -6.37 31.54 24.10
CA LEU A 372 -5.79 32.37 23.05
C LEU A 372 -6.36 31.97 21.69
N LYS A 373 -6.76 32.98 20.92
CA LYS A 373 -7.33 32.82 19.59
C LYS A 373 -6.54 33.70 18.63
N MET A 374 -5.93 33.09 17.62
CA MET A 374 -5.09 33.78 16.62
C MET A 374 -5.63 33.50 15.23
N MET A 375 -5.68 34.53 14.39
CA MET A 375 -6.25 34.48 13.06
C MET A 375 -5.18 34.72 12.00
N VAL A 376 -5.20 33.90 10.94
CA VAL A 376 -4.34 34.00 9.76
C VAL A 376 -5.19 34.36 8.54
N GLY A 377 -4.68 35.22 7.67
CA GLY A 377 -5.35 35.64 6.44
C GLY A 377 -6.47 36.66 6.65
N GLY A 378 -6.58 37.26 7.84
CA GLY A 378 -7.62 38.21 8.19
C GLY A 378 -7.53 38.69 9.64
N SER A 379 -8.46 39.54 10.04
CA SER A 379 -8.54 40.11 11.39
C SER A 379 -9.97 40.05 11.92
N ARG A 380 -10.15 39.78 13.21
CA ARG A 380 -11.45 39.64 13.87
C ARG A 380 -11.39 40.14 15.31
N ASN A 381 -12.47 40.76 15.79
CA ASN A 381 -12.53 41.20 17.19
C ASN A 381 -12.41 40.02 18.16
N GLY A 382 -11.61 40.18 19.22
CA GLY A 382 -11.34 39.12 20.19
C GLY A 382 -10.40 38.01 19.70
N TRP A 383 -9.79 38.19 18.52
CA TRP A 383 -8.73 37.33 17.98
C TRP A 383 -7.48 38.17 17.74
N HIS A 384 -6.31 37.61 18.03
CA HIS A 384 -5.04 38.20 17.65
C HIS A 384 -4.84 38.11 16.13
N ASP A 385 -4.37 39.18 15.51
CA ASP A 385 -4.06 39.23 14.08
C ASP A 385 -2.65 38.67 13.88
N PHE A 386 -2.56 37.36 13.58
CA PHE A 386 -1.27 36.67 13.49
C PHE A 386 -0.36 37.38 12.50
N ASP A 387 -0.85 37.65 11.28
CA ASP A 387 -0.05 38.18 10.17
C ASP A 387 0.49 39.58 10.41
N LYS A 388 -0.17 40.40 11.24
CA LYS A 388 0.35 41.72 11.65
C LYS A 388 1.21 41.67 12.90
N GLU A 389 0.89 40.80 13.85
CA GLU A 389 1.52 40.80 15.18
C GLU A 389 2.85 40.05 15.18
N TYR A 390 2.93 38.84 14.61
CA TYR A 390 4.16 38.03 14.69
C TYR A 390 5.40 38.68 14.03
N PRO A 391 5.29 39.44 12.91
CA PRO A 391 6.48 39.99 12.24
C PRO A 391 7.23 41.06 13.03
N VAL A 392 6.64 41.67 14.06
CA VAL A 392 7.31 42.72 14.86
C VAL A 392 8.32 42.13 15.85
N TYR A 393 8.26 40.83 16.12
CA TYR A 393 9.12 40.15 17.07
C TYR A 393 10.50 39.84 16.47
N SER A 394 11.49 39.60 17.35
CA SER A 394 12.85 39.27 16.96
C SER A 394 12.90 38.01 16.09
N SER A 395 13.67 38.07 15.00
CA SER A 395 13.95 36.90 14.15
C SER A 395 15.09 36.03 14.70
N ARG A 396 15.47 36.19 15.97
CA ARG A 396 16.46 35.36 16.67
C ARG A 396 15.78 34.61 17.80
N PHE A 397 15.99 33.29 17.83
CA PHE A 397 15.52 32.41 18.89
C PHE A 397 16.56 31.32 19.12
N SER A 398 17.29 31.41 20.22
CA SER A 398 18.44 30.53 20.49
C SER A 398 18.07 29.40 21.44
N ARG A 399 18.78 28.28 21.27
CA ARG A 399 18.69 27.12 22.16
C ARG A 399 19.11 27.51 23.60
N THR A 400 18.33 27.06 24.58
CA THR A 400 18.65 27.14 26.02
C THR A 400 18.82 25.74 26.61
N GLU A 401 19.28 25.64 27.87
CA GLU A 401 19.38 24.35 28.58
C GLU A 401 18.02 23.62 28.67
N ASP A 402 16.92 24.36 28.81
CA ASP A 402 15.54 23.84 28.90
C ASP A 402 14.90 23.50 27.55
N THR A 403 15.66 23.59 26.44
CA THR A 403 15.11 23.34 25.10
C THR A 403 14.55 21.92 25.01
N PRO A 404 13.28 21.76 24.62
CA PRO A 404 12.64 20.45 24.51
C PRO A 404 13.30 19.61 23.40
N GLY A 405 13.32 18.30 23.57
CA GLY A 405 13.87 17.42 22.53
C GLY A 405 13.67 15.94 22.80
N GLY A 406 14.20 15.14 21.88
CA GLY A 406 14.18 13.68 21.96
C GLY A 406 12.78 13.12 22.12
N ARG A 407 12.58 12.30 23.16
CA ARG A 407 11.29 11.62 23.37
C ARG A 407 10.23 12.52 24.02
N GLU A 408 10.50 13.79 24.33
CA GLU A 408 9.46 14.69 24.85
C GLU A 408 8.32 14.90 23.84
N PRO A 409 7.05 15.05 24.29
CA PRO A 409 5.91 15.29 23.40
C PRO A 409 6.06 16.58 22.59
N ALA A 410 5.74 16.51 21.29
CA ALA A 410 5.86 17.64 20.37
C ALA A 410 4.66 17.81 19.44
N LEU A 411 3.90 16.73 19.22
CA LEU A 411 2.87 16.67 18.20
C LEU A 411 1.74 15.76 18.67
N MET A 412 0.51 16.15 18.40
CA MET A 412 -0.64 15.26 18.52
C MET A 412 -1.53 15.32 17.29
N PHE A 413 -2.18 14.20 16.99
CA PHE A 413 -3.26 14.13 16.02
C PHE A 413 -4.50 13.51 16.66
N PHE A 414 -5.67 13.90 16.15
CA PHE A 414 -6.91 13.17 16.42
C PHE A 414 -7.12 12.13 15.31
N SER A 415 -7.02 10.85 15.66
CA SER A 415 -7.17 9.72 14.75
C SER A 415 -8.57 9.12 14.93
N SER A 416 -9.33 8.98 13.85
CA SER A 416 -10.65 8.33 13.91
C SER A 416 -10.51 6.85 14.28
N GLY A 417 -11.14 6.42 15.37
CA GLY A 417 -11.34 5.00 15.64
C GLY A 417 -12.36 4.39 14.68
N THR A 418 -12.33 3.08 14.53
CA THR A 418 -13.38 2.32 13.82
C THR A 418 -14.70 2.29 14.61
N THR A 419 -14.62 2.45 15.93
CA THR A 419 -15.75 2.67 16.83
C THR A 419 -15.47 3.86 17.77
N GLY A 420 -16.42 4.80 17.87
CA GLY A 420 -16.37 5.93 18.81
C GLY A 420 -15.62 7.18 18.38
N GLU A 421 -15.40 8.09 19.34
CA GLU A 421 -14.77 9.39 19.12
C GLU A 421 -13.27 9.30 18.76
N PRO A 422 -12.71 10.30 18.04
CA PRO A 422 -11.31 10.29 17.62
C PRO A 422 -10.28 10.28 18.78
N LYS A 423 -9.33 9.35 18.76
CA LYS A 423 -8.30 9.18 19.80
C LYS A 423 -7.15 10.17 19.62
N MET A 424 -6.51 10.60 20.72
CA MET A 424 -5.38 11.54 20.70
C MET A 424 -4.03 10.82 20.58
N VAL A 425 -3.50 10.73 19.37
CA VAL A 425 -2.20 10.09 19.08
C VAL A 425 -1.06 11.05 19.43
N GLU A 426 -0.32 10.76 20.50
CA GLU A 426 0.81 11.57 20.95
C GLU A 426 2.15 11.13 20.34
N HIS A 427 2.85 12.07 19.73
CA HIS A 427 4.17 11.88 19.12
C HIS A 427 5.23 12.76 19.81
N SER A 428 6.47 12.26 19.82
CA SER A 428 7.62 12.99 20.35
C SER A 428 8.40 13.76 19.28
N HIS A 429 9.38 14.57 19.67
CA HIS A 429 10.28 15.24 18.71
C HIS A 429 10.98 14.27 17.75
N THR A 430 11.29 13.05 18.19
CA THR A 430 11.91 12.02 17.33
C THR A 430 10.99 11.46 16.24
N TYR A 431 9.68 11.76 16.26
CA TYR A 431 8.75 11.38 15.19
C TYR A 431 9.25 11.85 13.81
N SER A 432 9.78 13.08 13.76
CA SER A 432 10.31 13.66 12.54
C SER A 432 11.50 12.87 11.96
N LEU A 433 12.37 12.28 12.79
CA LEU A 433 13.47 11.40 12.35
C LEU A 433 12.95 10.12 11.69
N GLY A 434 11.84 9.58 12.17
CA GLY A 434 11.19 8.41 11.58
C GLY A 434 10.74 8.62 10.13
N HIS A 435 10.60 9.88 9.69
CA HIS A 435 10.29 10.20 8.28
C HIS A 435 11.49 10.20 7.34
N PHE A 436 12.70 9.91 7.84
CA PHE A 436 13.86 9.79 6.96
C PHE A 436 13.64 8.72 5.88
N VAL A 437 13.14 7.54 6.26
CA VAL A 437 12.83 6.47 5.29
C VAL A 437 11.72 6.89 4.34
N THR A 438 10.67 7.53 4.85
CA THR A 438 9.55 8.06 4.07
C THR A 438 10.03 8.95 2.92
N ALA A 439 10.94 9.88 3.18
CA ALA A 439 11.39 10.81 2.15
C ALA A 439 12.54 10.26 1.29
N LYS A 440 13.57 9.69 1.91
CA LYS A 440 14.82 9.33 1.22
C LYS A 440 14.67 8.11 0.30
N TYR A 441 13.97 7.08 0.79
CA TYR A 441 13.89 5.77 0.14
C TYR A 441 12.53 5.47 -0.47
N TRP A 442 11.44 6.05 0.05
CA TRP A 442 10.13 5.86 -0.56
C TRP A 442 9.76 7.00 -1.52
N HIS A 443 9.63 8.24 -1.05
CA HIS A 443 9.38 9.37 -1.97
C HIS A 443 10.56 9.66 -2.91
N CYS A 444 11.73 9.09 -2.62
CA CYS A 444 12.96 9.31 -3.35
C CYS A 444 13.35 10.79 -3.45
N CYS A 445 13.10 11.57 -2.40
CA CYS A 445 13.42 13.00 -2.34
C CYS A 445 14.92 13.23 -2.57
N GLU A 446 15.20 14.22 -3.41
CA GLU A 446 16.56 14.67 -3.72
C GLU A 446 16.82 16.00 -3.02
N ARG A 447 18.08 16.23 -2.65
CA ARG A 447 18.54 17.47 -1.99
C ARG A 447 18.20 18.74 -2.78
N ASP A 448 18.26 18.66 -4.11
CA ASP A 448 17.96 19.78 -5.02
C ASP A 448 16.66 19.55 -5.80
N GLY A 449 15.87 18.57 -5.37
CA GLY A 449 14.55 18.29 -5.94
C GLY A 449 13.45 19.12 -5.30
N LEU A 450 12.27 19.05 -5.91
CA LEU A 450 11.04 19.66 -5.45
C LEU A 450 9.97 18.59 -5.30
N HIS A 451 9.65 18.24 -4.05
CA HIS A 451 8.67 17.20 -3.73
C HIS A 451 7.27 17.79 -3.57
N PHE A 452 6.29 17.24 -4.28
CA PHE A 452 4.90 17.63 -4.16
C PHE A 452 4.06 16.51 -3.54
N THR A 453 3.46 16.77 -2.37
CA THR A 453 2.43 15.91 -1.79
C THR A 453 1.07 16.61 -1.80
N ILE A 454 0.00 15.92 -2.20
CA ILE A 454 -1.37 16.42 -2.09
C ILE A 454 -1.97 15.98 -0.75
N SER A 455 -2.07 16.92 0.19
CA SER A 455 -2.68 16.70 1.50
C SER A 455 -3.05 18.03 2.18
N ASP A 456 -4.06 18.03 3.04
CA ASP A 456 -4.40 19.15 3.94
C ASP A 456 -3.53 19.08 5.22
N THR A 457 -3.15 20.23 5.78
CA THR A 457 -2.25 20.25 6.95
C THR A 457 -2.88 19.63 8.19
N GLY A 458 -4.21 19.50 8.24
CA GLY A 458 -4.92 18.81 9.30
C GLY A 458 -4.72 17.30 9.36
N TRP A 459 -4.13 16.68 8.33
CA TRP A 459 -3.84 15.25 8.29
C TRP A 459 -2.36 14.97 8.51
N GLY A 460 -2.04 13.86 9.19
CA GLY A 460 -0.65 13.41 9.38
C GLY A 460 0.14 13.25 8.08
N LYS A 461 -0.54 12.90 6.98
CA LYS A 461 0.06 12.79 5.64
C LYS A 461 0.72 14.09 5.16
N SER A 462 0.27 15.27 5.62
CA SER A 462 0.95 16.53 5.33
C SER A 462 2.36 16.56 5.90
N LEU A 463 2.58 16.03 7.11
CA LEU A 463 3.90 16.03 7.74
C LEU A 463 4.82 14.96 7.17
N TRP A 464 4.26 13.87 6.63
CA TRP A 464 4.99 12.84 5.88
C TRP A 464 5.55 13.36 4.55
N GLY A 465 4.85 14.29 3.91
CA GLY A 465 5.09 14.69 2.51
C GLY A 465 5.35 16.17 2.28
N LYS A 466 5.28 17.01 3.31
CA LYS A 466 5.45 18.47 3.18
C LYS A 466 6.32 19.08 4.28
N LEU A 467 7.03 18.28 5.07
CA LEU A 467 7.82 18.81 6.18
C LEU A 467 9.02 17.94 6.53
N TYR A 468 8.82 16.90 7.34
CA TYR A 468 9.91 16.34 8.13
C TYR A 468 10.97 15.63 7.29
N GLY A 469 10.58 14.55 6.60
CA GLY A 469 11.53 13.75 5.83
C GLY A 469 12.15 14.54 4.68
N GLN A 470 11.39 15.42 4.04
CA GLN A 470 11.85 16.20 2.90
C GLN A 470 12.98 17.15 3.32
N TRP A 471 12.80 17.88 4.43
CA TRP A 471 13.83 18.78 4.95
C TRP A 471 14.99 18.05 5.63
N LEU A 472 14.79 16.83 6.16
CA LEU A 472 15.90 15.94 6.55
C LEU A 472 16.77 15.58 5.35
N CYS A 473 16.16 15.38 4.18
CA CYS A 473 16.88 15.20 2.92
C CYS A 473 17.44 16.51 2.35
N GLU A 474 17.30 17.63 3.08
CA GLU A 474 17.60 18.99 2.64
C GLU A 474 16.83 19.40 1.36
N GLY A 475 15.79 18.67 0.97
CA GLY A 475 15.01 18.92 -0.26
C GLY A 475 13.87 19.92 -0.05
N ALA A 476 13.44 20.59 -1.11
CA ALA A 476 12.34 21.55 -1.07
C ALA A 476 10.97 20.85 -1.17
N VAL A 477 9.94 21.48 -0.59
CA VAL A 477 8.54 21.06 -0.74
C VAL A 477 7.74 22.03 -1.61
N PHE A 478 6.90 21.49 -2.48
CA PHE A 478 5.90 22.26 -3.23
C PHE A 478 4.56 22.20 -2.51
N VAL A 479 3.95 23.36 -2.29
CA VAL A 479 2.67 23.49 -1.61
C VAL A 479 1.75 24.33 -2.48
N TYR A 480 0.66 23.72 -2.94
CA TYR A 480 -0.41 24.45 -3.57
C TYR A 480 -1.63 24.51 -2.63
N ASP A 481 -2.02 25.72 -2.25
CA ASP A 481 -3.10 26.02 -1.31
C ASP A 481 -4.41 26.26 -2.06
N PHE A 482 -5.08 25.16 -2.39
CA PHE A 482 -6.38 25.13 -3.05
C PHE A 482 -7.49 24.70 -2.07
N ASP A 483 -8.72 25.13 -2.35
CA ASP A 483 -9.91 24.74 -1.58
C ASP A 483 -10.49 23.40 -2.07
N ARG A 484 -10.76 23.32 -3.38
CA ARG A 484 -11.27 22.11 -4.04
C ARG A 484 -10.22 21.56 -4.98
N PHE A 485 -10.03 20.25 -4.94
CA PHE A 485 -9.13 19.58 -5.88
C PHE A 485 -9.70 19.67 -7.30
N ASP A 486 -8.86 20.12 -8.23
CA ASP A 486 -9.10 20.16 -9.66
C ASP A 486 -7.82 19.67 -10.36
N ALA A 487 -7.94 18.56 -11.11
CA ALA A 487 -6.80 17.98 -11.81
C ALA A 487 -6.27 18.92 -12.90
N SER A 488 -7.16 19.58 -13.66
CA SER A 488 -6.80 20.48 -14.76
C SER A 488 -6.02 21.71 -14.29
N ASP A 489 -6.22 22.11 -13.04
CA ASP A 489 -5.53 23.23 -12.40
C ASP A 489 -4.14 22.85 -11.85
N ILE A 490 -3.97 21.59 -11.44
CA ILE A 490 -2.73 21.07 -10.84
C ILE A 490 -1.76 20.52 -11.88
N LEU A 491 -2.27 19.80 -12.90
CA LEU A 491 -1.45 19.13 -13.90
C LEU A 491 -0.45 20.07 -14.65
N PRO A 492 -0.80 21.32 -14.99
CA PRO A 492 0.16 22.27 -15.58
C PRO A 492 1.34 22.65 -14.66
N MET A 493 1.20 22.47 -13.34
CA MET A 493 2.22 22.86 -12.37
C MET A 493 3.46 21.96 -12.40
N PHE A 494 3.32 20.71 -12.84
CA PHE A 494 4.44 19.76 -12.93
C PHE A 494 5.55 20.31 -13.81
N ALA A 495 5.21 20.67 -15.04
CA ALA A 495 6.14 21.27 -16.00
C ALA A 495 6.59 22.67 -15.56
N LYS A 496 5.66 23.52 -15.11
CA LYS A 496 5.95 24.92 -14.73
C LYS A 496 7.01 25.01 -13.63
N TYR A 497 6.91 24.17 -12.60
CA TYR A 497 7.79 24.23 -11.44
C TYR A 497 8.84 23.12 -11.40
N GLN A 498 8.90 22.27 -12.44
CA GLN A 498 9.84 21.16 -12.53
C GLN A 498 9.76 20.24 -11.30
N ILE A 499 8.54 19.83 -10.96
CA ILE A 499 8.29 18.94 -9.82
C ILE A 499 9.03 17.62 -10.05
N THR A 500 9.86 17.19 -9.10
CA THR A 500 10.74 16.03 -9.28
C THR A 500 10.19 14.75 -8.69
N THR A 501 9.42 14.84 -7.60
CA THR A 501 8.78 13.67 -6.99
C THR A 501 7.39 14.03 -6.52
N PHE A 502 6.46 13.08 -6.67
CA PHE A 502 5.04 13.31 -6.45
C PHE A 502 4.44 12.26 -5.52
N CYS A 503 3.53 12.69 -4.64
CA CYS A 503 2.72 11.80 -3.81
C CYS A 503 1.27 12.29 -3.76
N ALA A 504 0.33 11.41 -4.07
CA ALA A 504 -1.09 11.68 -3.95
C ALA A 504 -1.84 10.42 -3.51
N PRO A 505 -2.97 10.55 -2.79
CA PRO A 505 -3.79 9.40 -2.45
C PRO A 505 -4.49 8.83 -3.71
N PRO A 506 -4.88 7.55 -3.72
CA PRO A 506 -5.57 6.92 -4.85
C PRO A 506 -6.82 7.67 -5.33
N THR A 507 -7.59 8.28 -4.42
CA THR A 507 -8.73 9.15 -4.80
C THR A 507 -8.34 10.25 -5.78
N MET A 508 -7.25 10.97 -5.51
CA MET A 508 -6.84 12.07 -6.38
C MET A 508 -6.25 11.54 -7.69
N LEU A 509 -5.58 10.38 -7.65
CA LEU A 509 -5.09 9.72 -8.87
C LEU A 509 -6.24 9.27 -9.78
N ARG A 510 -7.33 8.73 -9.20
CA ARG A 510 -8.57 8.43 -9.95
C ARG A 510 -9.16 9.67 -10.61
N MET A 511 -9.05 10.84 -9.98
CA MET A 511 -9.50 12.09 -10.59
C MET A 511 -8.54 12.58 -11.68
N MET A 512 -7.23 12.42 -11.51
CA MET A 512 -6.23 12.82 -12.51
C MET A 512 -6.31 11.98 -13.79
N ILE A 513 -6.48 10.65 -13.69
CA ILE A 513 -6.57 9.78 -14.89
C ILE A 513 -7.84 10.00 -15.72
N LYS A 514 -8.81 10.78 -15.21
CA LYS A 514 -10.00 11.21 -15.98
C LYS A 514 -9.68 12.37 -16.93
N GLU A 515 -8.59 13.09 -16.68
CA GLU A 515 -8.06 14.07 -17.63
C GLU A 515 -7.23 13.36 -18.71
N ASP A 516 -7.11 14.00 -19.87
CA ASP A 516 -6.15 13.55 -20.89
C ASP A 516 -4.71 13.89 -20.45
N LEU A 517 -4.13 12.97 -19.68
CA LEU A 517 -2.79 13.10 -19.11
C LEU A 517 -1.69 13.24 -20.18
N SER A 518 -1.93 12.82 -21.42
CA SER A 518 -0.95 12.93 -22.53
C SER A 518 -0.66 14.38 -22.93
N ARG A 519 -1.53 15.32 -22.53
CA ARG A 519 -1.39 16.77 -22.80
C ARG A 519 -0.47 17.49 -21.82
N TYR A 520 -0.03 16.83 -20.76
CA TYR A 520 0.75 17.43 -19.70
C TYR A 520 2.15 16.82 -19.65
N ASP A 521 3.14 17.65 -19.32
CA ASP A 521 4.53 17.23 -19.27
C ASP A 521 4.93 16.82 -17.84
N PHE A 522 5.24 15.53 -17.71
CA PHE A 522 5.73 14.89 -16.48
C PHE A 522 7.22 14.55 -16.53
N SER A 523 7.97 15.03 -17.54
CA SER A 523 9.37 14.65 -17.77
C SER A 523 10.31 14.96 -16.60
N SER A 524 9.98 15.97 -15.78
CA SER A 524 10.74 16.30 -14.56
C SER A 524 10.51 15.30 -13.42
N VAL A 525 9.39 14.56 -13.42
CA VAL A 525 9.00 13.65 -12.34
C VAL A 525 9.80 12.36 -12.46
N LYS A 526 10.66 12.12 -11.47
CA LYS A 526 11.52 10.94 -11.39
C LYS A 526 10.89 9.80 -10.58
N HIS A 527 9.97 10.12 -9.67
CA HIS A 527 9.38 9.14 -8.77
C HIS A 527 7.98 9.51 -8.31
N MET A 528 7.11 8.51 -8.21
CA MET A 528 5.71 8.66 -7.84
C MET A 528 5.30 7.66 -6.76
N THR A 529 4.72 8.15 -5.67
CA THR A 529 4.24 7.32 -4.56
C THR A 529 2.77 7.54 -4.24
N THR A 530 2.13 6.56 -3.60
CA THR A 530 0.75 6.67 -3.13
C THR A 530 0.55 5.99 -1.78
N ALA A 531 -0.34 6.52 -0.94
CA ALA A 531 -0.75 5.88 0.30
C ALA A 531 -2.06 6.46 0.81
N GLY A 532 -2.62 5.82 1.84
CA GLY A 532 -3.78 6.29 2.61
C GLY A 532 -5.08 5.58 2.25
N GLU A 533 -5.14 4.97 1.06
CA GLU A 533 -6.18 4.06 0.58
C GLU A 533 -5.50 2.95 -0.23
N ALA A 534 -6.19 1.83 -0.45
CA ALA A 534 -5.72 0.81 -1.39
C ALA A 534 -5.68 1.37 -2.82
N LEU A 535 -4.58 1.13 -3.53
CA LEU A 535 -4.46 1.51 -4.93
C LEU A 535 -5.17 0.49 -5.83
N ASN A 536 -6.21 0.93 -6.54
CA ASN A 536 -6.82 0.12 -7.57
C ASN A 536 -5.81 -0.16 -8.72
N PRO A 537 -5.59 -1.42 -9.13
CA PRO A 537 -4.64 -1.78 -10.17
C PRO A 537 -4.84 -1.07 -11.51
N GLU A 538 -6.09 -0.82 -11.89
CA GLU A 538 -6.43 -0.14 -13.15
C GLU A 538 -5.99 1.32 -13.15
N VAL A 539 -6.11 2.00 -12.00
CA VAL A 539 -5.60 3.37 -11.82
C VAL A 539 -4.09 3.41 -12.06
N ALA A 540 -3.35 2.43 -11.54
CA ALA A 540 -1.91 2.34 -11.72
C ALA A 540 -1.54 2.08 -13.19
N LYS A 541 -2.26 1.17 -13.87
CA LYS A 541 -2.04 0.85 -15.30
C LYS A 541 -2.30 2.07 -16.19
N GLN A 542 -3.42 2.76 -16.00
CA GLN A 542 -3.76 3.95 -16.79
C GLN A 542 -2.77 5.08 -16.56
N PHE A 543 -2.38 5.33 -15.30
CA PHE A 543 -1.38 6.34 -14.97
C PHE A 543 -0.03 6.02 -15.62
N LYS A 544 0.44 4.77 -15.53
CA LYS A 544 1.69 4.34 -16.17
C LYS A 544 1.62 4.44 -17.69
N LYS A 545 0.51 4.04 -18.30
CA LYS A 545 0.30 4.14 -19.75
C LYS A 545 0.38 5.60 -20.23
N ALA A 546 -0.18 6.54 -19.47
CA ALA A 546 -0.21 7.93 -19.86
C ALA A 546 1.08 8.71 -19.57
N THR A 547 1.80 8.36 -18.49
CA THR A 547 2.95 9.15 -18.00
C THR A 547 4.29 8.42 -18.07
N GLY A 548 4.28 7.11 -18.26
CA GLY A 548 5.45 6.24 -18.11
C GLY A 548 5.87 5.95 -16.66
N LEU A 549 5.20 6.55 -15.68
CA LEU A 549 5.58 6.46 -14.27
C LEU A 549 4.93 5.25 -13.57
N THR A 550 5.76 4.46 -12.88
CA THR A 550 5.28 3.43 -11.96
C THR A 550 4.91 4.07 -10.61
N ILE A 551 3.79 3.66 -10.03
CA ILE A 551 3.34 4.13 -8.71
C ILE A 551 3.84 3.19 -7.62
N TYR A 552 4.56 3.74 -6.65
CA TYR A 552 5.12 3.00 -5.51
C TYR A 552 4.22 3.17 -4.28
N GLU A 553 3.42 2.15 -3.98
CA GLU A 553 2.51 2.16 -2.82
C GLU A 553 3.28 2.04 -1.51
N GLY A 554 2.74 2.65 -0.45
CA GLY A 554 3.25 2.54 0.91
C GLY A 554 2.13 2.63 1.94
N PHE A 555 2.42 2.12 3.12
CA PHE A 555 1.47 1.96 4.21
C PHE A 555 2.05 2.46 5.55
N GLY A 556 1.13 2.95 6.37
CA GLY A 556 1.31 3.31 7.76
C GLY A 556 0.08 4.06 8.25
N GLN A 557 0.12 4.50 9.49
CA GLN A 557 -1.03 5.03 10.22
C GLN A 557 -0.70 6.37 10.87
N THR A 558 -1.68 7.01 11.51
CA THR A 558 -1.43 8.22 12.29
C THR A 558 -0.43 7.95 13.42
N GLU A 559 -0.47 6.76 13.96
CA GLU A 559 0.31 6.22 15.06
C GLU A 559 1.74 5.85 14.65
N THR A 560 2.04 5.78 13.34
CA THR A 560 3.33 5.33 12.82
C THR A 560 3.91 6.30 11.79
N THR A 561 5.09 5.97 11.27
CA THR A 561 5.59 6.50 9.99
C THR A 561 5.44 5.42 8.91
N LEU A 562 6.32 5.38 7.91
CA LEU A 562 6.22 4.41 6.81
C LEU A 562 6.64 3.00 7.29
N THR A 563 5.67 2.12 7.49
CA THR A 563 5.88 0.77 8.05
C THR A 563 6.08 -0.30 6.98
N ILE A 564 5.37 -0.21 5.86
CA ILE A 564 5.49 -1.13 4.72
C ILE A 564 5.52 -0.28 3.45
N ALA A 565 6.41 -0.55 2.52
CA ALA A 565 6.51 0.22 1.28
C ALA A 565 7.21 -0.50 0.14
N ASN A 566 6.88 -0.09 -1.08
CA ASN A 566 7.74 -0.31 -2.24
C ASN A 566 8.87 0.73 -2.19
N LEU A 567 9.98 0.40 -1.53
CA LEU A 567 11.14 1.29 -1.41
C LEU A 567 11.99 1.31 -2.69
N TYR A 568 12.82 2.33 -2.82
CA TYR A 568 13.89 2.37 -3.81
C TYR A 568 14.71 1.07 -3.77
N GLY A 569 14.92 0.47 -4.94
CA GLY A 569 15.58 -0.81 -5.09
C GLY A 569 14.66 -2.04 -5.01
N THR A 570 13.35 -1.87 -4.75
CA THR A 570 12.36 -2.95 -4.87
C THR A 570 11.55 -2.82 -6.16
N LYS A 571 11.07 -3.96 -6.69
CA LYS A 571 10.18 -4.01 -7.86
C LYS A 571 8.74 -3.81 -7.38
N ALA A 572 8.12 -2.68 -7.68
CA ALA A 572 6.74 -2.43 -7.29
C ALA A 572 5.81 -3.51 -7.88
N LYS A 573 5.00 -4.14 -7.02
CA LYS A 573 3.91 -5.04 -7.42
C LYS A 573 2.59 -4.28 -7.29
N ILE A 574 1.84 -4.18 -8.39
CA ILE A 574 0.56 -3.46 -8.40
C ILE A 574 -0.42 -4.17 -7.44
N GLY A 575 -1.02 -3.40 -6.52
CA GLY A 575 -1.93 -3.89 -5.49
C GLY A 575 -1.25 -4.35 -4.20
N SER A 576 0.09 -4.36 -4.15
CA SER A 576 0.86 -4.63 -2.93
C SER A 576 1.36 -3.34 -2.30
N MET A 577 1.25 -3.29 -0.97
CA MET A 577 1.85 -2.23 -0.15
C MET A 577 3.39 -2.24 -0.16
N GLY A 578 4.01 -3.31 -0.67
CA GLY A 578 5.46 -3.49 -0.69
C GLY A 578 5.97 -4.38 0.44
N LYS A 579 7.21 -4.16 0.88
CA LYS A 579 7.87 -4.93 1.94
C LYS A 579 7.96 -4.14 3.24
N ALA A 580 8.21 -4.81 4.35
CA ALA A 580 8.48 -4.14 5.63
C ALA A 580 9.61 -3.12 5.47
N SER A 581 9.38 -1.90 5.97
CA SER A 581 10.40 -0.86 6.07
C SER A 581 11.49 -1.34 7.03
N PRO A 582 12.79 -1.24 6.69
CA PRO A 582 13.88 -1.65 7.59
C PRO A 582 13.90 -0.94 8.96
N GLN A 583 13.10 0.11 9.15
CA GLN A 583 12.87 0.79 10.42
C GLN A 583 11.95 0.03 11.39
N TYR A 584 11.14 -0.90 10.89
CA TYR A 584 10.10 -1.59 11.64
C TYR A 584 10.21 -3.11 11.46
N ASP A 585 10.15 -3.86 12.56
CA ASP A 585 10.03 -5.32 12.55
C ASP A 585 8.56 -5.70 12.42
N VAL A 586 8.10 -5.86 11.17
CA VAL A 586 6.68 -6.07 10.84
C VAL A 586 6.39 -7.56 10.63
N LEU A 587 5.35 -8.06 11.30
CA LEU A 587 4.83 -9.41 11.14
C LEU A 587 3.36 -9.40 10.75
N VAL A 588 2.89 -10.55 10.26
CA VAL A 588 1.46 -10.88 10.14
C VAL A 588 1.17 -11.98 11.15
N VAL A 589 0.21 -11.78 12.06
CA VAL A 589 -0.09 -12.73 13.14
C VAL A 589 -1.55 -13.18 13.16
N ASP A 590 -1.79 -14.38 13.66
CA ASP A 590 -3.11 -14.93 13.93
C ASP A 590 -3.75 -14.29 15.18
N PRO A 591 -5.01 -14.63 15.53
CA PRO A 591 -5.66 -14.09 16.73
C PRO A 591 -4.96 -14.43 18.05
N ASP A 592 -4.14 -15.49 18.09
CA ASP A 592 -3.37 -15.91 19.26
C ASP A 592 -2.00 -15.19 19.33
N GLY A 593 -1.70 -14.30 18.38
CA GLY A 593 -0.47 -13.53 18.30
C GLY A 593 0.72 -14.31 17.71
N LYS A 594 0.48 -15.46 17.06
CA LYS A 594 1.54 -16.24 16.41
C LYS A 594 1.70 -15.81 14.95
N PRO A 595 2.94 -15.73 14.43
CA PRO A 595 3.16 -15.46 13.00
C PRO A 595 2.43 -16.48 12.14
N VAL A 596 1.72 -16.00 11.11
CA VAL A 596 1.08 -16.87 10.11
C VAL A 596 2.06 -17.25 9.01
N GLU A 597 1.77 -18.35 8.30
CA GLU A 597 2.59 -18.79 7.18
C GLU A 597 2.39 -17.90 5.94
N THR A 598 3.28 -18.02 4.97
CA THR A 598 3.16 -17.32 3.68
C THR A 598 1.81 -17.62 3.01
N GLY A 599 1.13 -16.59 2.50
CA GLY A 599 -0.20 -16.70 1.90
C GLY A 599 -1.37 -16.66 2.88
N GLU A 600 -1.13 -16.83 4.18
CA GLU A 600 -2.18 -16.76 5.19
C GLU A 600 -2.47 -15.31 5.60
N THR A 601 -3.74 -15.02 5.87
CA THR A 601 -4.19 -13.70 6.30
C THR A 601 -4.16 -13.58 7.82
N GLY A 602 -3.56 -12.51 8.33
CA GLY A 602 -3.54 -12.16 9.74
C GLY A 602 -3.44 -10.65 9.97
N GLU A 603 -3.28 -10.24 11.23
CA GLU A 603 -3.11 -8.84 11.61
C GLU A 603 -1.66 -8.39 11.40
N ILE A 604 -1.47 -7.21 10.80
CA ILE A 604 -0.18 -6.54 10.71
C ILE A 604 0.19 -6.02 12.11
N VAL A 605 1.34 -6.45 12.62
CA VAL A 605 1.86 -6.02 13.92
C VAL A 605 3.30 -5.56 13.79
N ILE A 606 3.74 -4.70 14.71
CA ILE A 606 5.13 -4.28 14.84
C ILE A 606 5.69 -4.85 16.13
N ARG A 607 6.75 -5.67 16.06
CA ARG A 607 7.43 -6.18 17.24
C ARG A 607 8.16 -5.07 17.99
N LEU A 608 8.08 -5.13 19.31
CA LEU A 608 8.67 -4.17 20.25
C LEU A 608 9.73 -4.81 21.16
N ASP A 609 10.11 -6.08 20.94
CA ASP A 609 11.12 -6.78 21.73
C ASP A 609 12.49 -6.06 21.72
N ASN A 610 12.79 -5.35 20.62
CA ASN A 610 14.01 -4.56 20.45
C ASN A 610 13.83 -3.08 20.87
N GLY A 611 12.77 -2.80 21.62
CA GLY A 611 12.38 -1.45 22.04
C GLY A 611 11.51 -0.73 21.01
N ASP A 612 11.05 0.46 21.40
CA ASP A 612 10.15 1.28 20.60
C ASP A 612 10.85 1.90 19.38
N PRO A 613 10.48 1.53 18.15
CA PRO A 613 11.05 2.13 16.95
C PRO A 613 10.70 3.62 16.88
N LEU A 614 11.66 4.44 16.42
CA LEU A 614 11.40 5.86 16.20
C LEU A 614 10.30 6.03 15.15
N GLY A 615 9.42 7.00 15.37
CA GLY A 615 8.25 7.23 14.52
C GLY A 615 7.00 6.47 14.94
N LEU A 616 7.08 5.49 15.85
CA LEU A 616 5.91 4.97 16.55
C LEU A 616 5.47 5.97 17.63
N PHE A 617 4.16 6.16 17.76
CA PHE A 617 3.55 7.03 18.76
C PHE A 617 3.89 6.59 20.19
N ARG A 618 3.75 7.54 21.12
CA ARG A 618 3.95 7.30 22.56
C ARG A 618 2.74 6.61 23.17
N GLN A 619 1.55 7.14 22.93
CA GLN A 619 0.32 6.71 23.59
C GLN A 619 -0.90 7.37 22.96
N TYR A 620 -2.08 6.83 23.26
CA TYR A 620 -3.32 7.58 23.19
C TYR A 620 -3.46 8.39 24.48
N LEU A 621 -3.32 9.72 24.38
CA LEU A 621 -3.29 10.59 25.56
C LEU A 621 -4.61 10.48 26.34
N LYS A 622 -4.54 10.39 27.67
CA LYS A 622 -5.69 10.17 28.59
C LYS A 622 -6.49 8.88 28.32
N GLU A 623 -5.98 7.97 27.51
CA GLU A 623 -6.62 6.69 27.19
C GLU A 623 -5.61 5.52 27.36
N PRO A 624 -5.10 5.29 28.60
CA PRO A 624 -4.10 4.26 28.85
C PRO A 624 -4.58 2.85 28.52
N GLU A 625 -5.88 2.57 28.71
CA GLU A 625 -6.49 1.28 28.37
C GLU A 625 -6.40 1.00 26.86
N LYS A 626 -6.80 1.96 26.01
CA LYS A 626 -6.66 1.82 24.55
C LYS A 626 -5.20 1.73 24.10
N THR A 627 -4.30 2.37 24.83
CA THR A 627 -2.87 2.27 24.57
C THR A 627 -2.38 0.85 24.86
N ALA A 628 -2.78 0.26 25.99
CA ALA A 628 -2.46 -1.12 26.35
C ALA A 628 -3.11 -2.14 25.40
N GLU A 629 -4.35 -1.92 24.98
CA GLU A 629 -5.05 -2.79 24.01
C GLU A 629 -4.27 -2.94 22.70
N CYS A 630 -3.74 -1.85 22.18
CA CYS A 630 -2.94 -1.87 20.94
C CYS A 630 -1.45 -2.17 21.18
N ARG A 631 -0.98 -2.18 22.43
CA ARG A 631 0.42 -2.47 22.80
C ARG A 631 0.45 -3.60 23.82
N ARG A 632 0.33 -4.82 23.32
CA ARG A 632 0.27 -6.05 24.11
C ARG A 632 1.22 -7.09 23.54
N ASP A 633 1.60 -8.06 24.35
CA ASP A 633 2.42 -9.20 23.90
C ASP A 633 3.73 -8.78 23.21
N ASN A 634 4.36 -7.69 23.68
CA ASN A 634 5.52 -7.02 23.06
C ASN A 634 5.32 -6.64 21.58
N MET A 635 4.09 -6.37 21.16
CA MET A 635 3.73 -5.98 19.81
C MET A 635 2.84 -4.75 19.83
N TYR A 636 2.98 -3.91 18.81
CA TYR A 636 1.99 -2.91 18.46
C TYR A 636 1.04 -3.48 17.40
N HIS A 637 -0.24 -3.56 17.75
CA HIS A 637 -1.34 -4.04 16.94
C HIS A 637 -1.94 -2.90 16.12
N THR A 638 -1.81 -2.99 14.80
CA THR A 638 -2.28 -1.92 13.89
C THR A 638 -3.80 -1.94 13.70
N GLY A 639 -4.45 -3.08 13.93
CA GLY A 639 -5.86 -3.33 13.57
C GLY A 639 -6.10 -3.47 12.06
N ASP A 640 -5.04 -3.54 11.25
CA ASP A 640 -5.08 -3.78 9.81
C ASP A 640 -4.63 -5.21 9.51
N THR A 641 -5.25 -5.84 8.50
CA THR A 641 -4.95 -7.22 8.09
C THR A 641 -4.35 -7.28 6.70
N ALA A 642 -3.42 -8.21 6.54
CA ALA A 642 -2.76 -8.50 5.28
C ALA A 642 -2.39 -9.99 5.21
N TRP A 643 -2.00 -10.43 4.03
CA TRP A 643 -1.19 -11.63 3.84
C TRP A 643 0.15 -11.24 3.21
N ARG A 644 1.15 -12.09 3.39
CA ARG A 644 2.49 -11.89 2.82
C ARG A 644 2.77 -12.95 1.77
N ASP A 645 3.25 -12.56 0.60
CA ASP A 645 3.65 -13.49 -0.46
C ASP A 645 5.07 -14.05 -0.24
N GLU A 646 5.46 -15.01 -1.08
CA GLU A 646 6.75 -15.71 -1.02
C GLU A 646 7.95 -14.76 -1.22
N ASP A 647 7.75 -13.64 -1.93
CA ASP A 647 8.76 -12.61 -2.13
C ASP A 647 8.82 -11.61 -0.95
N GLY A 648 7.97 -11.77 0.06
CA GLY A 648 7.88 -10.90 1.23
C GLY A 648 7.07 -9.62 1.02
N TYR A 649 6.26 -9.54 -0.03
CA TYR A 649 5.36 -8.41 -0.27
C TYR A 649 4.05 -8.59 0.50
N PHE A 650 3.56 -7.50 1.07
CA PHE A 650 2.33 -7.47 1.86
C PHE A 650 1.16 -7.01 0.98
N TRP A 651 0.05 -7.72 1.12
CA TRP A 651 -1.18 -7.49 0.37
C TRP A 651 -2.30 -7.16 1.35
N TYR A 652 -2.79 -5.94 1.27
CA TYR A 652 -3.80 -5.43 2.20
C TYR A 652 -5.14 -6.14 2.00
N VAL A 653 -5.78 -6.55 3.10
CA VAL A 653 -7.09 -7.23 3.06
C VAL A 653 -8.19 -6.32 3.61
N GLY A 654 -7.93 -5.62 4.71
CA GLY A 654 -8.89 -4.72 5.35
C GLY A 654 -8.62 -4.53 6.84
N ARG A 655 -9.50 -3.81 7.53
CA ARG A 655 -9.45 -3.70 8.99
C ARG A 655 -9.97 -4.97 9.65
N VAL A 656 -9.44 -5.34 10.81
CA VAL A 656 -9.86 -6.54 11.57
C VAL A 656 -11.38 -6.54 11.84
N ASP A 657 -11.97 -5.38 12.07
CA ASP A 657 -13.40 -5.19 12.32
C ASP A 657 -14.27 -5.09 11.06
N ASP A 658 -13.68 -4.73 9.91
CA ASP A 658 -14.38 -4.66 8.63
C ASP A 658 -14.42 -6.01 7.88
N ILE A 659 -13.75 -7.06 8.39
CA ILE A 659 -13.78 -8.40 7.76
C ILE A 659 -15.19 -8.98 7.85
N ILE A 660 -15.76 -9.26 6.67
CA ILE A 660 -17.09 -9.88 6.55
C ILE A 660 -16.95 -11.38 6.84
N LYS A 661 -17.72 -11.87 7.82
CA LYS A 661 -17.77 -13.29 8.19
C LYS A 661 -19.04 -13.92 7.64
N SER A 662 -18.96 -14.48 6.44
CA SER A 662 -20.11 -15.11 5.77
C SER A 662 -19.95 -16.62 5.74
N SER A 663 -20.79 -17.36 6.48
CA SER A 663 -20.78 -18.84 6.50
C SER A 663 -19.40 -19.46 6.80
N GLY A 664 -18.64 -18.84 7.71
CA GLY A 664 -17.29 -19.27 8.08
C GLY A 664 -16.16 -18.70 7.21
N TYR A 665 -16.47 -18.12 6.05
CA TYR A 665 -15.48 -17.43 5.21
C TYR A 665 -15.16 -16.04 5.76
N ARG A 666 -13.86 -15.71 5.81
CA ARG A 666 -13.37 -14.34 6.08
C ARG A 666 -13.16 -13.64 4.74
N ILE A 667 -13.91 -12.57 4.52
CA ILE A 667 -13.95 -11.89 3.24
C ILE A 667 -13.53 -10.43 3.45
N GLY A 668 -12.44 -10.04 2.81
CA GLY A 668 -11.98 -8.66 2.80
C GLY A 668 -12.85 -7.82 1.85
N PRO A 669 -13.42 -6.68 2.30
CA PRO A 669 -14.28 -5.85 1.46
C PRO A 669 -13.54 -5.27 0.25
N PHE A 670 -12.26 -4.93 0.40
CA PHE A 670 -11.46 -4.28 -0.63
C PHE A 670 -11.20 -5.15 -1.88
N GLU A 671 -11.08 -6.46 -1.71
CA GLU A 671 -10.91 -7.38 -2.84
C GLU A 671 -12.11 -7.32 -3.78
N ILE A 672 -13.32 -7.26 -3.22
CA ILE A 672 -14.56 -7.18 -3.97
C ILE A 672 -14.74 -5.78 -4.57
N GLU A 673 -14.44 -4.73 -3.80
CA GLU A 673 -14.43 -3.35 -4.31
C GLU A 673 -13.52 -3.21 -5.53
N ASN A 674 -12.30 -3.77 -5.49
CA ASN A 674 -11.36 -3.70 -6.62
C ASN A 674 -11.92 -4.31 -7.89
N VAL A 675 -12.54 -5.49 -7.80
CA VAL A 675 -13.13 -6.16 -8.96
C VAL A 675 -14.35 -5.41 -9.49
N ILE A 676 -15.22 -4.90 -8.61
CA ILE A 676 -16.38 -4.11 -9.03
C ILE A 676 -15.93 -2.82 -9.73
N MET A 677 -14.84 -2.21 -9.28
CA MET A 677 -14.28 -0.98 -9.85
C MET A 677 -13.65 -1.17 -11.25
N GLU A 678 -13.47 -2.39 -11.74
CA GLU A 678 -13.05 -2.66 -13.13
C GLU A 678 -14.18 -2.40 -14.14
N LEU A 679 -15.44 -2.41 -13.68
CA LEU A 679 -16.59 -2.16 -14.53
C LEU A 679 -16.66 -0.68 -14.93
N PRO A 680 -16.75 -0.36 -16.23
CA PRO A 680 -16.56 1.01 -16.73
C PRO A 680 -17.65 1.99 -16.29
N TYR A 681 -18.81 1.47 -15.86
CA TYR A 681 -19.95 2.24 -15.39
C TYR A 681 -19.99 2.42 -13.86
N VAL A 682 -19.03 1.86 -13.12
CA VAL A 682 -18.91 2.04 -11.67
C VAL A 682 -18.02 3.24 -11.38
N LEU A 683 -18.57 4.22 -10.65
CA LEU A 683 -17.84 5.41 -10.21
C LEU A 683 -17.13 5.16 -8.87
N GLU A 684 -17.84 4.57 -7.91
CA GLU A 684 -17.32 4.20 -6.59
C GLU A 684 -18.04 2.96 -6.06
N CYS A 685 -17.35 2.18 -5.23
CA CYS A 685 -17.93 1.02 -4.56
C CYS A 685 -17.45 0.98 -3.10
N GLY A 686 -18.38 0.72 -2.18
CA GLY A 686 -18.10 0.40 -0.79
C GLY A 686 -18.75 -0.93 -0.42
N VAL A 687 -17.96 -1.87 0.07
CA VAL A 687 -18.44 -3.20 0.47
C VAL A 687 -18.51 -3.29 1.99
N SER A 688 -19.63 -3.78 2.51
CA SER A 688 -19.87 -3.96 3.95
C SER A 688 -20.54 -5.31 4.25
N ALA A 689 -20.49 -5.70 5.53
CA ALA A 689 -21.24 -6.84 6.03
C ALA A 689 -22.72 -6.45 6.22
N GLU A 690 -23.62 -7.29 5.74
CA GLU A 690 -25.05 -7.20 6.05
C GLU A 690 -25.48 -8.44 6.85
N PRO A 691 -26.22 -8.29 7.96
CA PRO A 691 -26.69 -9.44 8.74
C PRO A 691 -27.54 -10.40 7.90
N ASP A 692 -27.34 -11.70 8.10
CA ASP A 692 -28.10 -12.77 7.43
C ASP A 692 -28.35 -13.92 8.41
N GLU A 693 -29.61 -14.37 8.50
CA GLU A 693 -30.04 -15.35 9.51
C GLU A 693 -29.35 -16.72 9.37
N ILE A 694 -28.93 -17.09 8.17
CA ILE A 694 -28.35 -18.41 7.87
C ILE A 694 -26.82 -18.32 7.87
N ARG A 695 -26.28 -17.23 7.33
CA ARG A 695 -24.85 -17.07 7.03
C ARG A 695 -24.11 -16.25 8.08
N GLY A 696 -24.81 -15.73 9.08
CA GLY A 696 -24.33 -14.73 10.02
C GLY A 696 -24.27 -13.35 9.36
N GLN A 697 -23.44 -13.22 8.33
CA GLN A 697 -23.36 -12.04 7.47
C GLN A 697 -23.33 -12.45 5.99
N ILE A 698 -23.71 -11.53 5.12
CA ILE A 698 -23.49 -11.60 3.67
C ILE A 698 -22.73 -10.37 3.19
N VAL A 699 -22.14 -10.49 2.00
CA VAL A 699 -21.46 -9.38 1.33
C VAL A 699 -22.50 -8.46 0.69
N LYS A 700 -22.48 -7.18 1.07
CA LYS A 700 -23.26 -6.11 0.46
C LYS A 700 -22.34 -5.13 -0.27
N ALA A 701 -22.64 -4.82 -1.53
CA ALA A 701 -21.96 -3.78 -2.29
C ALA A 701 -22.87 -2.55 -2.46
N SER A 702 -22.42 -1.40 -1.95
CA SER A 702 -23.02 -0.10 -2.23
C SER A 702 -22.26 0.56 -3.38
N VAL A 703 -22.93 0.78 -4.51
CA VAL A 703 -22.32 1.18 -5.77
C VAL A 703 -22.84 2.54 -6.21
N VAL A 704 -21.93 3.45 -6.55
CA VAL A 704 -22.24 4.71 -7.22
C VAL A 704 -21.91 4.54 -8.69
N LEU A 705 -22.85 4.87 -9.57
CA LEU A 705 -22.68 4.74 -11.01
C LEU A 705 -22.09 6.00 -11.64
N THR A 706 -21.47 5.86 -12.81
CA THR A 706 -21.05 7.00 -13.62
C THR A 706 -22.25 7.80 -14.11
N LYS A 707 -22.09 9.11 -14.27
CA LYS A 707 -23.14 10.00 -14.77
C LYS A 707 -23.66 9.51 -16.13
N GLY A 708 -24.99 9.37 -16.26
CA GLY A 708 -25.64 8.89 -17.48
C GLY A 708 -25.91 7.39 -17.52
N THR A 709 -25.50 6.64 -16.49
CA THR A 709 -25.87 5.23 -16.31
C THR A 709 -27.04 5.11 -15.34
N GLU A 710 -28.11 4.46 -15.76
CA GLU A 710 -29.30 4.22 -14.92
C GLU A 710 -29.16 2.95 -14.08
N PRO A 711 -29.55 2.95 -12.80
CA PRO A 711 -29.52 1.76 -11.96
C PRO A 711 -30.62 0.75 -12.36
N THR A 712 -30.23 -0.47 -12.76
CA THR A 712 -31.17 -1.54 -13.14
C THR A 712 -30.89 -2.86 -12.43
N GLU A 713 -31.88 -3.75 -12.36
CA GLU A 713 -31.70 -5.11 -11.81
C GLU A 713 -30.74 -5.95 -12.68
N GLU A 714 -30.71 -5.68 -13.98
CA GLU A 714 -29.76 -6.28 -14.92
C GLU A 714 -28.32 -5.91 -14.54
N LEU A 715 -28.06 -4.62 -14.23
CA LEU A 715 -26.73 -4.17 -13.79
C LEU A 715 -26.34 -4.77 -12.44
N LYS A 716 -27.28 -4.95 -11.50
CA LYS A 716 -26.97 -5.66 -10.24
C LYS A 716 -26.52 -7.09 -10.52
N LYS A 717 -27.24 -7.81 -11.39
CA LYS A 717 -26.86 -9.18 -11.79
C LYS A 717 -25.54 -9.21 -12.54
N GLU A 718 -25.28 -8.22 -13.39
CA GLU A 718 -24.00 -8.07 -14.09
C GLU A 718 -22.86 -7.89 -13.11
N ILE A 719 -22.97 -6.96 -12.14
CA ILE A 719 -21.97 -6.77 -11.07
C ILE A 719 -21.76 -8.07 -10.29
N GLN A 720 -22.83 -8.76 -9.90
CA GLN A 720 -22.74 -10.03 -9.19
C GLN A 720 -22.01 -11.10 -10.00
N ASN A 721 -22.35 -11.24 -11.28
CA ASN A 721 -21.76 -12.23 -12.17
C ASN A 721 -20.30 -11.88 -12.52
N TYR A 722 -19.99 -10.60 -12.65
CA TYR A 722 -18.63 -10.11 -12.86
C TYR A 722 -17.76 -10.48 -11.65
N VAL A 723 -18.22 -10.20 -10.43
CA VAL A 723 -17.47 -10.59 -9.22
C VAL A 723 -17.35 -12.11 -9.09
N LYS A 724 -18.40 -12.89 -9.40
CA LYS A 724 -18.33 -14.37 -9.39
C LYS A 724 -17.33 -14.96 -10.39
N SER A 725 -17.08 -14.26 -11.50
CA SER A 725 -16.16 -14.72 -12.55
C SER A 725 -14.72 -14.25 -12.34
N HIS A 726 -14.51 -13.21 -11.53
CA HIS A 726 -13.20 -12.60 -11.30
C HIS A 726 -12.69 -12.77 -9.86
N THR A 727 -13.50 -13.37 -8.97
CA THR A 727 -13.11 -13.73 -7.60
C THR A 727 -13.64 -15.11 -7.25
N ALA A 728 -13.20 -15.67 -6.11
CA ALA A 728 -13.78 -16.90 -5.59
C ALA A 728 -15.30 -16.73 -5.36
N PRO A 729 -16.17 -17.64 -5.86
CA PRO A 729 -17.63 -17.44 -5.90
C PRO A 729 -18.32 -17.24 -4.56
N TYR A 730 -17.67 -17.47 -3.42
CA TYR A 730 -18.22 -17.17 -2.10
C TYR A 730 -18.10 -15.67 -1.72
N LYS A 731 -17.26 -14.90 -2.42
CA LYS A 731 -16.99 -13.48 -2.14
C LYS A 731 -17.96 -12.52 -2.82
N TYR A 732 -18.76 -12.98 -3.79
CA TYR A 732 -19.64 -12.08 -4.54
C TYR A 732 -20.65 -11.35 -3.65
N PRO A 733 -21.01 -10.10 -3.99
CA PRO A 733 -22.01 -9.35 -3.25
C PRO A 733 -23.39 -9.98 -3.45
N ARG A 734 -23.91 -10.64 -2.42
CA ARG A 734 -25.28 -11.20 -2.43
C ARG A 734 -26.33 -10.11 -2.51
N HIS A 735 -25.98 -8.90 -2.05
CA HIS A 735 -26.81 -7.72 -2.17
C HIS A 735 -26.03 -6.59 -2.84
N VAL A 736 -26.59 -6.00 -3.90
CA VAL A 736 -26.06 -4.80 -4.57
C VAL A 736 -27.09 -3.68 -4.45
N VAL A 737 -26.66 -2.54 -3.92
CA VAL A 737 -27.49 -1.35 -3.74
C VAL A 737 -26.85 -0.18 -4.46
N PHE A 738 -27.61 0.50 -5.31
CA PHE A 738 -27.14 1.73 -5.94
C PHE A 738 -27.37 2.93 -5.01
N ARG A 739 -26.39 3.82 -4.96
CA ARG A 739 -26.40 5.05 -4.16
C ARG A 739 -26.01 6.23 -5.04
N ASP A 740 -26.54 7.41 -4.71
CA ASP A 740 -26.07 8.65 -5.32
C ASP A 740 -24.65 9.02 -4.85
N GLU A 741 -24.35 8.72 -3.57
CA GLU A 741 -23.04 8.90 -2.96
C GLU A 741 -22.79 7.89 -1.82
N LEU A 742 -21.52 7.64 -1.48
CA LEU A 742 -21.13 6.82 -0.32
C LEU A 742 -20.83 7.70 0.89
N PRO A 743 -21.20 7.28 2.12
CA PRO A 743 -20.84 7.99 3.34
C PRO A 743 -19.30 8.00 3.49
N LYS A 744 -18.73 9.20 3.62
CA LYS A 744 -17.28 9.39 3.74
C LYS A 744 -16.93 10.24 4.95
N THR A 745 -15.75 10.01 5.50
CA THR A 745 -15.12 10.92 6.45
C THR A 745 -14.81 12.25 5.77
N THR A 746 -14.46 13.27 6.56
CA THR A 746 -13.93 14.53 6.04
C THR A 746 -12.63 14.38 5.25
N SER A 747 -11.91 13.25 5.36
CA SER A 747 -10.76 12.88 4.53
C SER A 747 -11.13 12.17 3.22
N GLY A 748 -12.41 11.88 2.97
CA GLY A 748 -12.87 11.16 1.79
C GLY A 748 -12.83 9.63 1.91
N LYS A 749 -12.48 9.07 3.08
CA LYS A 749 -12.50 7.62 3.33
C LYS A 749 -13.93 7.13 3.53
N ILE A 750 -14.31 6.02 2.90
CA ILE A 750 -15.65 5.42 3.06
C ILE A 750 -15.86 4.98 4.52
N GLN A 751 -17.00 5.35 5.11
CA GLN A 751 -17.42 4.94 6.46
C GLN A 751 -18.27 3.66 6.37
N ARG A 752 -17.63 2.49 6.37
CA ARG A 752 -18.28 1.18 6.13
C ARG A 752 -19.38 0.84 7.12
N ASN A 753 -19.24 1.25 8.38
CA ASN A 753 -20.27 1.06 9.40
C ASN A 753 -21.58 1.83 9.13
N LYS A 754 -21.58 2.78 8.18
CA LYS A 754 -22.76 3.54 7.74
C LYS A 754 -23.35 3.03 6.41
N LEU A 755 -22.76 2.01 5.78
CA LEU A 755 -23.23 1.41 4.53
C LEU A 755 -24.31 0.37 4.76
#